data_AF-A0A067S846-F1
#
_entry.id   AF-A0A067S846-F1
#
_cell.length_a   1.000
_cell.length_b   1.000
_cell.length_c   1.000
_cell.angle_alpha   90.00
_cell.angle_beta   90.00
_cell.angle_gamma   90.00
#
_symmetry.space_group_name_H-M   'P 1'
#
loop_
_entity.id
_entity.type
_entity.pdbx_description
1 polymer ?
#
loop_
_entity_poly.entity_id
_entity_poly.type
_entity_poly.pdbx_seq_one_letter_code
_entity_poly.pdbx_strand_id
1 'polypeptide(L)'
;MNAADKAFDARDYHRARNSYLLAAYTLVGDGGKIPMEATSNGGAAQWPTYINMDPYVKLYLICCYNLIGKSSKEVGNLEDALIWVEEARFVALTTRFTLEVPLFEWIRHHLELPPLTKQIVTSLVLASEIFEKLGNTGSAVDRRWNLGVEFMGARHMTPEVVALRDLKKLDRLTSLRHPDPKLTADLKVDHPELQVLGSWKKVYVKKKGPMKPRLAFSSFIWNGKLYVGGGLGETKGPCYRDLCCLDLVKLDTWRTLPPFPGPEGATGVWMLWNFAVYNDKAFLFTGKEELDYFDLRKEKWGTVMTYSLGEAAGPDMGPVFARAPLYNLKDTTQQVVGDHLYVFGGTHKKCMIGINLFMRLDFKTLTWKRLSGYFQPGKVADYSCPGPRKTPSSWVDANQERIYLFGGEADRSAGGMNGELHTASNGYAYEDFWSWDIKEEKWRMERLCGNVPCPRSEAACTFNPVTNTAIVFGGYNPALQTQFDNNVFPFSYFADTFVYAPSAPPSDNVGISWRNTKPASNSNGGKWKQVLTRGFPTYRAQSQLLSDPPTGKVYLFGGYVNTDWVPSGKVNASRTFCDLWELRLDLPGGDFANVDIEEEAKTAKIGPWQRCFACGSAGRWKKCGGSCKGKAFFCDSDCLADGWRQHKKMHHCRKID
;
A
#
# COMPACT_ATOMS: atom_id res chain seq x y z
N MET A 1 34.92 0.72 15.97
CA MET A 1 34.31 -0.64 15.97
C MET A 1 34.63 -1.39 17.25
N ASN A 2 35.86 -1.84 17.54
CA ASN A 2 36.16 -2.66 18.74
C ASN A 2 35.63 -2.14 20.08
N ALA A 3 35.68 -0.82 20.34
CA ALA A 3 35.11 -0.25 21.56
C ALA A 3 33.57 -0.30 21.61
N ALA A 4 32.93 -0.20 20.45
CA ALA A 4 31.49 -0.33 20.29
C ALA A 4 31.04 -1.78 20.51
N ASP A 5 31.77 -2.74 19.94
CA ASP A 5 31.50 -4.17 20.11
C ASP A 5 31.61 -4.59 21.58
N LYS A 6 32.67 -4.14 22.28
CA LYS A 6 32.81 -4.36 23.73
C LYS A 6 31.63 -3.78 24.54
N ALA A 7 31.14 -2.60 24.16
CA ALA A 7 29.97 -2.01 24.82
C ALA A 7 28.70 -2.82 24.52
N PHE A 8 28.53 -3.28 23.28
CA PHE A 8 27.40 -4.11 22.87
C PHE A 8 27.38 -5.44 23.63
N ASP A 9 28.52 -6.12 23.74
CA ASP A 9 28.67 -7.38 24.46
C ASP A 9 28.45 -7.20 25.97
N ALA A 10 28.84 -6.03 26.52
CA ALA A 10 28.54 -5.63 27.89
C ALA A 10 27.08 -5.19 28.10
N ARG A 11 26.22 -5.27 27.07
CA ARG A 11 24.82 -4.82 27.06
C ARG A 11 24.62 -3.32 27.33
N ASP A 12 25.66 -2.51 27.13
CA ASP A 12 25.59 -1.05 27.12
C ASP A 12 25.22 -0.57 25.71
N TYR A 13 23.95 -0.80 25.35
CA TYR A 13 23.45 -0.56 24.00
C TYR A 13 23.43 0.93 23.62
N HIS A 14 23.25 1.84 24.59
CA HIS A 14 23.33 3.29 24.32
C HIS A 14 24.75 3.70 23.91
N ARG A 15 25.77 3.25 24.64
CA ARG A 15 27.16 3.53 24.29
C ARG A 15 27.58 2.85 23.01
N ALA A 16 27.15 1.60 22.79
CA ALA A 16 27.40 0.88 21.55
C ALA A 16 26.84 1.63 20.35
N ARG A 17 25.55 1.99 20.41
CA ARG A 17 24.85 2.79 19.38
C ARG A 17 25.61 4.07 19.02
N ASN A 18 25.98 4.88 20.01
CA ASN A 18 26.68 6.14 19.78
C ASN A 18 28.07 5.94 19.17
N SER A 19 28.76 4.87 19.58
CA SER A 19 30.09 4.53 19.04
C SER A 19 30.02 4.04 17.59
N TYR A 20 29.00 3.26 17.22
CA TYR A 20 28.75 2.89 15.84
C TYR A 20 28.32 4.08 14.97
N LEU A 21 27.52 5.00 15.53
CA LEU A 21 27.13 6.23 14.83
C LEU A 21 28.35 7.11 14.53
N LEU A 22 29.26 7.27 15.48
CA LEU A 22 30.52 8.00 15.26
C LEU A 22 31.34 7.34 14.15
N ALA A 23 31.45 6.01 14.15
CA ALA A 23 32.13 5.28 13.09
C ALA A 23 31.46 5.47 11.72
N ALA A 24 30.12 5.49 11.67
CA ALA A 24 29.39 5.76 10.44
C ALA A 24 29.68 7.17 9.90
N TYR A 25 29.68 8.21 10.76
CA TYR A 25 30.06 9.56 10.34
C TYR A 25 31.49 9.61 9.78
N THR A 26 32.44 8.89 10.38
CA THR A 26 33.80 8.79 9.85
C THR A 26 33.84 8.16 8.45
N LEU A 27 33.01 7.15 8.18
CA LEU A 27 32.94 6.48 6.88
C LEU A 27 32.29 7.35 5.80
N VAL A 28 31.31 8.17 6.17
CA VAL A 28 30.60 9.07 5.24
C VAL A 28 31.45 10.29 4.89
N GLY A 29 32.31 10.74 5.82
CA GLY A 29 33.22 11.87 5.63
C GLY A 29 32.65 13.21 6.10
N ASP A 30 33.51 14.22 6.11
CA ASP A 30 33.17 15.57 6.60
C ASP A 30 32.00 16.20 5.82
N GLY A 31 31.01 16.71 6.54
CA GLY A 31 29.79 17.29 5.96
C GLY A 31 28.70 16.28 5.58
N GLY A 32 28.95 14.97 5.77
CA GLY A 32 27.98 13.91 5.55
C GLY A 32 26.75 14.01 6.47
N LYS A 33 25.56 14.14 5.88
CA LYS A 33 24.29 14.05 6.61
C LYS A 33 23.79 12.61 6.58
N ILE A 34 23.69 11.99 7.76
CA ILE A 34 23.06 10.69 7.94
C ILE A 34 22.07 10.74 9.12
N PRO A 35 20.89 10.11 9.03
CA PRO A 35 20.32 9.50 7.81
C PRO A 35 20.10 10.52 6.69
N MET A 36 20.25 10.11 5.42
CA MET A 36 20.06 11.02 4.29
C MET A 36 18.60 11.42 4.10
N GLU A 37 18.35 12.70 3.91
CA GLU A 37 17.02 13.22 3.57
C GLU A 37 16.69 12.97 2.09
N ALA A 38 15.41 12.85 1.76
CA ALA A 38 14.99 12.83 0.36
C ALA A 38 15.17 14.22 -0.25
N THR A 39 15.82 14.27 -1.42
CA THR A 39 16.10 15.52 -2.15
C THR A 39 15.19 15.66 -3.37
N SER A 40 15.07 16.87 -3.91
CA SER A 40 14.29 17.18 -5.12
C SER A 40 14.84 16.55 -6.40
N ASN A 41 16.04 15.95 -6.36
CA ASN A 41 16.72 15.43 -7.54
C ASN A 41 16.39 13.94 -7.71
N GLY A 42 15.31 13.60 -8.41
CA GLY A 42 14.71 12.25 -8.50
C GLY A 42 15.63 11.01 -8.52
N GLY A 43 15.11 9.92 -7.95
CA GLY A 43 15.69 8.56 -7.91
C GLY A 43 17.21 8.51 -7.72
N ALA A 44 17.95 7.97 -8.69
CA ALA A 44 19.40 7.75 -8.54
C ALA A 44 20.20 9.04 -8.24
N ALA A 45 19.75 10.22 -8.70
CA ALA A 45 20.46 11.47 -8.42
C ALA A 45 20.37 11.92 -6.94
N GLN A 46 19.58 11.23 -6.10
CA GLN A 46 19.35 11.63 -4.72
C GLN A 46 20.53 11.34 -3.77
N TRP A 47 21.40 10.39 -4.12
CA TRP A 47 22.39 9.85 -3.17
C TRP A 47 23.81 9.77 -3.72
N PRO A 48 24.38 10.87 -4.25
CA PRO A 48 25.73 10.85 -4.81
C PRO A 48 26.78 10.35 -3.80
N THR A 49 26.59 10.64 -2.52
CA THR A 49 27.45 10.16 -1.42
C THR A 49 27.50 8.62 -1.36
N TYR A 50 26.37 7.94 -1.49
CA TYR A 50 26.35 6.47 -1.47
C TYR A 50 26.71 5.87 -2.82
N ILE A 51 26.32 6.51 -3.93
CA ILE A 51 26.65 6.02 -5.27
C ILE A 51 28.16 5.95 -5.46
N ASN A 52 28.87 7.03 -5.15
CA ASN A 52 30.31 7.14 -5.39
C ASN A 52 31.17 6.44 -4.32
N MET A 53 30.55 5.79 -3.34
CA MET A 53 31.27 5.14 -2.23
C MET A 53 31.87 3.80 -2.65
N ASP A 54 33.11 3.53 -2.22
CA ASP A 54 33.77 2.24 -2.44
C ASP A 54 32.95 1.07 -1.83
N PRO A 55 32.83 -0.09 -2.51
CA PRO A 55 32.08 -1.24 -2.01
C PRO A 55 32.45 -1.73 -0.61
N TYR A 56 33.71 -1.68 -0.21
CA TYR A 56 34.12 -2.06 1.15
C TYR A 56 33.71 -1.01 2.17
N VAL A 57 33.76 0.27 1.82
CA VAL A 57 33.21 1.33 2.67
C VAL A 57 31.70 1.16 2.84
N LYS A 58 30.95 0.82 1.77
CA LYS A 58 29.52 0.47 1.86
C LYS A 58 29.28 -0.71 2.81
N LEU A 59 30.09 -1.76 2.71
CA LEU A 59 30.05 -2.91 3.62
C LEU A 59 30.18 -2.49 5.09
N TYR A 60 31.21 -1.70 5.43
CA TYR A 60 31.41 -1.25 6.80
C TYR A 60 30.31 -0.29 7.27
N LEU A 61 29.79 0.54 6.37
CA LEU A 61 28.71 1.48 6.68
C LEU A 61 27.40 0.76 6.98
N ILE A 62 27.01 -0.20 6.13
CA ILE A 62 25.84 -1.08 6.38
C ILE A 62 26.01 -1.85 7.68
N CYS A 63 27.23 -2.35 7.97
CA CYS A 63 27.53 -3.00 9.25
C CYS A 63 27.27 -2.05 10.43
N CYS A 64 27.75 -0.80 10.37
CA CYS A 64 27.47 0.20 11.40
C CYS A 64 25.95 0.44 11.55
N TYR A 65 25.22 0.63 10.46
CA TYR A 65 23.77 0.85 10.49
C TYR A 65 22.99 -0.33 11.07
N ASN A 66 23.36 -1.56 10.71
CA ASN A 66 22.78 -2.77 11.31
C ASN A 66 22.99 -2.81 12.82
N LEU A 67 24.19 -2.46 13.29
CA LEU A 67 24.54 -2.50 14.71
C LEU A 67 23.91 -1.34 15.51
N ILE A 68 23.75 -0.16 14.90
CA ILE A 68 22.95 0.93 15.45
C ILE A 68 21.50 0.46 15.59
N GLY A 69 20.90 -0.04 14.50
CA GLY A 69 19.51 -0.51 14.50
C GLY A 69 19.27 -1.65 15.51
N LYS A 70 20.22 -2.59 15.63
CA LYS A 70 20.16 -3.66 16.63
C LYS A 70 20.22 -3.10 18.04
N SER A 71 21.15 -2.19 18.33
CA SER A 71 21.26 -1.53 19.64
C SER A 71 19.98 -0.78 20.00
N SER A 72 19.37 -0.07 19.04
CA SER A 72 18.11 0.65 19.22
C SER A 72 16.93 -0.29 19.50
N LYS A 73 16.88 -1.44 18.81
CA LYS A 73 15.88 -2.50 19.08
C LYS A 73 15.99 -3.03 20.52
N GLU A 74 17.20 -3.30 21.01
CA GLU A 74 17.43 -3.85 22.36
C GLU A 74 17.00 -2.88 23.47
N VAL A 75 17.09 -1.57 23.26
CA VAL A 75 16.57 -0.56 24.20
C VAL A 75 15.10 -0.21 23.97
N GLY A 76 14.41 -0.92 23.07
CA GLY A 76 12.98 -0.73 22.79
C GLY A 76 12.64 0.43 21.83
N ASN A 77 13.62 1.12 21.25
CA ASN A 77 13.40 2.18 20.28
C ASN A 77 13.31 1.61 18.85
N LEU A 78 12.12 1.10 18.51
CA LEU A 78 11.87 0.47 17.22
C LEU A 78 11.83 1.45 16.04
N GLU A 79 11.44 2.70 16.28
CA GLU A 79 11.42 3.73 15.23
C GLU A 79 12.84 4.04 14.75
N ASP A 80 13.74 4.33 15.69
CA ASP A 80 15.16 4.55 15.36
C ASP A 80 15.77 3.31 14.71
N ALA A 81 15.42 2.11 15.19
CA ALA A 81 15.88 0.87 14.56
C ALA A 81 15.45 0.76 13.09
N LEU A 82 14.20 1.09 12.75
CA LEU A 82 13.71 1.08 11.37
C LEU A 82 14.39 2.13 10.49
N ILE A 83 14.66 3.32 11.04
CA ILE A 83 15.39 4.37 10.32
C ILE A 83 16.76 3.86 9.84
N TRP A 84 17.53 3.22 10.72
CA TRP A 84 18.87 2.75 10.38
C TRP A 84 18.86 1.52 9.48
N VAL A 85 17.89 0.62 9.63
CA VAL A 85 17.76 -0.53 8.73
C VAL A 85 17.34 -0.09 7.33
N GLU A 86 16.48 0.94 7.22
CA GLU A 86 16.14 1.53 5.92
C GLU A 86 17.35 2.26 5.32
N GLU A 87 18.17 2.96 6.12
CA GLU A 87 19.41 3.56 5.64
C GLU A 87 20.39 2.51 5.08
N ALA A 88 20.53 1.38 5.77
CA ALA A 88 21.31 0.23 5.28
C ALA A 88 20.77 -0.30 3.94
N ARG A 89 19.44 -0.40 3.79
CA ARG A 89 18.78 -0.79 2.53
C ARG A 89 19.09 0.21 1.42
N PHE A 90 19.07 1.52 1.67
CA PHE A 90 19.42 2.53 0.65
C PHE A 90 20.88 2.44 0.21
N VAL A 91 21.82 2.27 1.14
CA VAL A 91 23.24 2.04 0.76
C VAL A 91 23.35 0.81 -0.14
N ALA A 92 22.68 -0.29 0.20
CA ALA A 92 22.64 -1.50 -0.63
C ALA A 92 22.01 -1.23 -2.00
N LEU A 93 20.89 -0.50 -2.06
CA LEU A 93 20.19 -0.14 -3.29
C LEU A 93 21.11 0.63 -4.23
N THR A 94 21.89 1.60 -3.73
CA THR A 94 22.80 2.42 -4.55
C THR A 94 23.88 1.64 -5.28
N THR A 95 24.16 0.40 -4.91
CA THR A 95 25.12 -0.46 -5.65
C THR A 95 24.67 -0.70 -7.09
N ARG A 96 23.35 -0.65 -7.36
CA ARG A 96 22.81 -0.78 -8.71
C ARG A 96 22.93 0.51 -9.54
N PHE A 97 22.96 1.68 -8.88
CA PHE A 97 22.95 2.97 -9.56
C PHE A 97 24.33 3.34 -10.13
N THR A 98 25.37 2.59 -9.76
CA THR A 98 26.72 2.70 -10.34
C THR A 98 26.90 1.89 -11.61
N LEU A 99 25.88 1.13 -12.04
CA LEU A 99 25.98 0.29 -13.23
C LEU A 99 25.92 1.16 -14.50
N GLU A 100 26.79 0.86 -15.46
CA GLU A 100 26.78 1.49 -16.78
C GLU A 100 25.44 1.28 -17.51
N VAL A 101 24.84 0.10 -17.29
CA VAL A 101 23.52 -0.26 -17.83
C VAL A 101 22.50 -0.30 -16.70
N PRO A 102 21.56 0.66 -16.63
CA PRO A 102 20.50 0.67 -15.63
C PRO A 102 19.62 -0.59 -15.71
N LEU A 103 19.48 -1.26 -14.58
CA LEU A 103 18.64 -2.44 -14.43
C LEU A 103 17.26 -2.07 -13.89
N PHE A 104 16.22 -2.79 -14.31
CA PHE A 104 14.88 -2.69 -13.71
C PHE A 104 14.84 -3.28 -12.31
N GLU A 105 13.93 -2.80 -11.46
CA GLU A 105 13.83 -3.13 -10.04
C GLU A 105 13.71 -4.64 -9.77
N TRP A 106 13.05 -5.36 -10.67
CA TRP A 106 12.90 -6.82 -10.62
C TRP A 106 14.15 -7.61 -11.03
N ILE A 107 15.18 -6.96 -11.57
CA ILE A 107 16.47 -7.60 -11.85
C ILE A 107 17.31 -7.49 -10.59
N ARG A 108 17.57 -8.65 -9.96
CA ARG A 108 18.42 -8.72 -8.78
C ARG A 108 19.87 -8.47 -9.17
N HIS A 109 20.50 -7.52 -8.51
CA HIS A 109 21.92 -7.21 -8.65
C HIS A 109 22.61 -7.39 -7.30
N HIS A 110 23.80 -8.00 -7.33
CA HIS A 110 24.68 -8.11 -6.18
C HIS A 110 26.12 -7.93 -6.65
N LEU A 111 26.93 -7.32 -5.78
CA LEU A 111 28.38 -7.30 -5.96
C LEU A 111 28.94 -8.66 -5.52
N GLU A 112 29.98 -9.15 -6.19
CA GLU A 112 30.74 -10.36 -5.83
C GLU A 112 31.58 -10.10 -4.55
N LEU A 113 30.88 -9.83 -3.44
CA LEU A 113 31.43 -9.53 -2.13
C LEU A 113 30.56 -10.21 -1.06
N PRO A 114 30.77 -11.51 -0.76
CA PRO A 114 29.97 -12.26 0.20
C PRO A 114 29.79 -11.61 1.59
N PRO A 115 30.79 -10.92 2.17
CA PRO A 115 30.60 -10.17 3.41
C PRO A 115 29.53 -9.08 3.32
N LEU A 116 29.39 -8.42 2.16
CA LEU A 116 28.35 -7.42 1.92
C LEU A 116 26.97 -8.07 1.87
N THR A 117 26.84 -9.22 1.20
CA THR A 117 25.61 -10.01 1.20
C THR A 117 25.16 -10.36 2.61
N LYS A 118 26.09 -10.84 3.46
CA LYS A 118 25.78 -11.11 4.87
C LYS A 118 25.18 -9.89 5.55
N GLN A 119 25.71 -8.69 5.32
CA GLN A 119 25.18 -7.48 5.93
C GLN A 119 23.81 -7.07 5.38
N ILE A 120 23.56 -7.21 4.08
CA ILE A 120 22.24 -6.96 3.47
C ILE A 120 21.20 -7.93 4.04
N VAL A 121 21.53 -9.21 4.13
CA VAL A 121 20.68 -10.25 4.74
C VAL A 121 20.42 -9.91 6.22
N THR A 122 21.42 -9.44 6.94
CA THR A 122 21.29 -9.01 8.34
C THR A 122 20.29 -7.85 8.47
N SER A 123 20.35 -6.85 7.58
CA SER A 123 19.41 -5.72 7.56
C SER A 123 17.96 -6.20 7.37
N LEU A 124 17.72 -7.06 6.37
CA LEU A 124 16.39 -7.59 6.07
C LEU A 124 15.84 -8.46 7.21
N VAL A 125 16.69 -9.30 7.81
CA VAL A 125 16.34 -10.10 9.00
C VAL A 125 15.95 -9.21 10.18
N LEU A 126 16.73 -8.17 10.44
CA LEU A 126 16.45 -7.22 11.53
C LEU A 126 15.15 -6.44 11.29
N ALA A 127 14.91 -5.95 10.06
CA ALA A 127 13.65 -5.32 9.68
C ALA A 127 12.45 -6.27 9.92
N SER A 128 12.56 -7.52 9.46
CA SER A 128 11.51 -8.53 9.64
C SER A 128 11.13 -8.71 11.11
N GLU A 129 12.13 -8.80 12.00
CA GLU A 129 11.90 -8.93 13.44
C GLU A 129 11.22 -7.71 14.06
N ILE A 130 11.59 -6.51 13.62
CA ILE A 130 10.97 -5.28 14.10
C ILE A 130 9.51 -5.20 13.63
N PHE A 131 9.22 -5.47 12.35
CA PHE A 131 7.85 -5.49 11.83
C PHE A 131 7.00 -6.57 12.50
N GLU A 132 7.56 -7.75 12.75
CA GLU A 132 6.88 -8.81 13.49
C GLU A 132 6.51 -8.35 14.90
N LYS A 133 7.45 -7.70 15.62
CA LYS A 133 7.20 -7.14 16.96
C LYS A 133 6.13 -6.05 16.95
N LEU A 134 6.02 -5.28 15.86
CA LEU A 134 4.99 -4.27 15.67
C LEU A 134 3.62 -4.85 15.27
N GLY A 135 3.52 -6.15 15.01
CA GLY A 135 2.29 -6.78 14.48
C GLY A 135 2.08 -6.57 12.97
N ASN A 136 3.08 -6.04 12.25
CA ASN A 136 3.06 -5.90 10.79
C ASN A 136 3.55 -7.19 10.13
N THR A 137 2.70 -8.20 10.13
CA THR A 137 3.00 -9.53 9.60
C THR A 137 3.36 -9.52 8.11
N GLY A 138 2.76 -8.62 7.32
CA GLY A 138 2.98 -8.54 5.88
C GLY A 138 4.40 -8.08 5.55
N SER A 139 4.84 -6.97 6.14
CA SER A 139 6.22 -6.50 5.97
C SER A 139 7.22 -7.44 6.63
N ALA A 140 6.85 -8.12 7.73
CA ALA A 140 7.72 -9.11 8.35
C ALA A 140 8.03 -10.28 7.40
N VAL A 141 7.03 -10.85 6.73
CA VAL A 141 7.24 -11.94 5.77
C VAL A 141 7.94 -11.45 4.51
N ASP A 142 7.61 -10.27 3.99
CA ASP A 142 8.25 -9.69 2.79
C ASP A 142 9.76 -9.59 2.94
N ARG A 143 10.24 -9.03 4.06
CA ARG A 143 11.69 -8.85 4.30
C ARG A 143 12.43 -10.19 4.40
N ARG A 144 11.77 -11.25 4.87
CA ARG A 144 12.34 -12.61 4.92
C ARG A 144 12.26 -13.33 3.58
N TRP A 145 11.19 -13.11 2.83
CA TRP A 145 11.00 -13.67 1.50
C TRP A 145 12.00 -13.08 0.50
N ASN A 146 12.24 -11.77 0.58
CA ASN A 146 13.14 -11.03 -0.30
C ASN A 146 14.62 -11.09 0.10
N LEU A 147 15.04 -11.98 1.01
CA LEU A 147 16.47 -12.24 1.25
C LEU A 147 17.18 -12.61 -0.05
N GLY A 148 16.50 -13.38 -0.89
CA GLY A 148 16.86 -13.58 -2.28
C GLY A 148 18.16 -14.33 -2.56
N VAL A 149 18.72 -14.93 -1.50
CA VAL A 149 20.03 -15.59 -1.51
C VAL A 149 20.05 -16.87 -2.32
N GLU A 150 18.89 -17.48 -2.57
CA GLU A 150 18.74 -18.67 -3.41
C GLU A 150 19.10 -18.43 -4.89
N PHE A 151 19.11 -17.17 -5.34
CA PHE A 151 19.56 -16.80 -6.68
C PHE A 151 21.00 -16.28 -6.68
N MET A 152 21.65 -16.22 -5.52
CA MET A 152 23.05 -15.83 -5.41
C MET A 152 23.94 -17.06 -5.56
N GLY A 153 25.09 -16.92 -6.22
CA GLY A 153 26.03 -18.03 -6.39
C GLY A 153 26.48 -18.64 -5.06
N ALA A 154 26.99 -19.89 -5.08
CA ALA A 154 27.35 -20.64 -3.87
C ALA A 154 28.30 -19.90 -2.89
N ARG A 155 29.12 -18.96 -3.40
CA ARG A 155 30.03 -18.13 -2.59
C ARG A 155 29.32 -17.18 -1.63
N HIS A 156 28.09 -16.77 -1.95
CA HIS A 156 27.26 -15.90 -1.12
C HIS A 156 26.51 -16.67 -0.03
N MET A 157 26.41 -17.99 -0.16
CA MET A 157 25.74 -18.88 0.78
C MET A 157 26.70 -19.32 1.90
N THR A 158 27.28 -18.36 2.62
CA THR A 158 28.15 -18.67 3.77
C THR A 158 27.35 -19.31 4.90
N PRO A 159 27.99 -20.04 5.84
CA PRO A 159 27.29 -20.63 6.99
C PRO A 159 26.47 -19.61 7.78
N GLU A 160 26.96 -18.37 7.92
CA GLU A 160 26.24 -17.29 8.60
C GLU A 160 25.00 -16.84 7.82
N VAL A 161 25.08 -16.74 6.48
CA VAL A 161 23.92 -16.40 5.63
C VAL A 161 22.86 -17.51 5.70
N VAL A 162 23.28 -18.78 5.66
CA VAL A 162 22.39 -19.92 5.82
C VAL A 162 21.69 -19.90 7.18
N ALA A 163 22.44 -19.61 8.25
CA ALA A 163 21.87 -19.49 9.60
C ALA A 163 20.88 -18.32 9.70
N LEU A 164 21.21 -17.16 9.12
CA LEU A 164 20.34 -15.98 9.11
C LEU A 164 19.04 -16.21 8.33
N ARG A 165 19.08 -17.00 7.24
CA ARG A 165 17.91 -17.29 6.41
C ARG A 165 16.76 -17.88 7.22
N ASP A 166 17.06 -18.83 8.10
CA ASP A 166 16.10 -19.52 8.99
C ASP A 166 14.80 -19.92 8.27
N LEU A 167 14.86 -21.03 7.52
CA LEU A 167 13.73 -21.54 6.75
C LEU A 167 12.49 -21.85 7.60
N LYS A 168 12.68 -22.33 8.84
CA LYS A 168 11.56 -22.61 9.75
C LYS A 168 10.81 -21.33 10.10
N LYS A 169 11.54 -20.23 10.32
CA LYS A 169 10.93 -18.92 10.56
C LYS A 169 10.21 -18.39 9.31
N LEU A 170 10.78 -18.60 8.12
CA LEU A 170 10.12 -18.23 6.86
C LEU A 170 8.82 -19.02 6.64
N ASP A 171 8.82 -20.33 6.85
CA ASP A 171 7.63 -21.19 6.73
C ASP A 171 6.51 -20.74 7.69
N ARG A 172 6.88 -20.42 8.94
CA ARG A 172 5.94 -19.86 9.90
C ARG A 172 5.36 -18.53 9.44
N LEU A 173 6.20 -17.61 8.94
CA LEU A 173 5.76 -16.28 8.49
C LEU A 173 4.86 -16.34 7.26
N THR A 174 5.18 -17.21 6.29
CA THR A 174 4.34 -17.43 5.09
C THR A 174 3.01 -18.12 5.41
N SER A 175 2.89 -18.75 6.59
CA SER A 175 1.64 -19.30 7.10
C SER A 175 0.73 -18.26 7.78
N LEU A 176 1.25 -17.07 8.09
CA LEU A 176 0.44 -15.99 8.69
C LEU A 176 -0.48 -15.34 7.66
N ARG A 177 -1.52 -14.66 8.14
CA ARG A 177 -2.30 -13.71 7.32
C ARG A 177 -1.94 -12.27 7.67
N HIS A 178 -2.44 -11.30 6.89
CA HIS A 178 -2.00 -9.90 6.99
C HIS A 178 -3.19 -8.92 7.07
N PRO A 179 -3.67 -8.60 8.29
CA PRO A 179 -3.19 -9.06 9.59
C PRO A 179 -3.63 -10.50 9.87
N ASP A 180 -2.95 -11.16 10.81
CA ASP A 180 -3.34 -12.50 11.25
C ASP A 180 -4.52 -12.41 12.23
N PRO A 181 -5.65 -13.11 11.97
CA PRO A 181 -6.83 -13.06 12.82
C PRO A 181 -6.53 -13.36 14.29
N LYS A 182 -5.58 -14.26 14.57
CA LYS A 182 -5.23 -14.70 15.93
C LYS A 182 -4.52 -13.61 16.72
N LEU A 183 -3.91 -12.63 16.05
CA LEU A 183 -3.13 -11.57 16.68
C LEU A 183 -3.93 -10.29 16.94
N THR A 184 -5.19 -10.23 16.51
CA THR A 184 -5.95 -8.96 16.49
C THR A 184 -6.76 -8.65 17.75
N ALA A 185 -6.98 -9.62 18.65
CA ALA A 185 -7.86 -9.45 19.81
C ALA A 185 -7.32 -8.40 20.79
N ASP A 186 -6.04 -8.53 21.09
CA ASP A 186 -5.37 -7.83 22.17
C ASP A 186 -4.49 -6.69 21.65
N LEU A 187 -4.69 -6.28 20.39
CA LEU A 187 -3.95 -5.17 19.82
C LEU A 187 -4.21 -3.90 20.63
N LYS A 188 -3.10 -3.24 20.93
CA LYS A 188 -3.00 -1.97 21.63
C LYS A 188 -1.85 -1.19 21.00
N VAL A 189 -1.93 0.13 21.08
CA VAL A 189 -0.85 1.01 20.62
C VAL A 189 0.26 0.97 21.66
N ASP A 190 1.31 0.20 21.38
CA ASP A 190 2.52 0.17 22.20
C ASP A 190 3.58 1.14 21.65
N HIS A 191 3.49 1.50 20.36
CA HIS A 191 4.43 2.39 19.67
C HIS A 191 3.68 3.51 18.92
N PRO A 192 3.28 4.61 19.57
CA PRO A 192 2.44 5.66 18.96
C PRO A 192 3.07 6.38 17.75
N GLU A 193 4.40 6.34 17.63
CA GLU A 193 5.10 6.85 16.44
C GLU A 193 4.98 5.95 15.21
N LEU A 194 4.59 4.68 15.41
CA LEU A 194 4.56 3.62 14.39
C LEU A 194 3.18 2.96 14.25
N GLN A 195 2.27 3.27 15.15
CA GLN A 195 0.95 2.66 15.26
C GLN A 195 -0.09 3.72 15.60
N VAL A 196 -1.31 3.50 15.14
CA VAL A 196 -2.49 4.26 15.53
C VAL A 196 -3.63 3.28 15.72
N LEU A 197 -4.56 3.56 16.62
CA LEU A 197 -5.74 2.71 16.79
C LEU A 197 -6.80 3.06 15.74
N GLY A 198 -7.55 2.06 15.29
CA GLY A 198 -8.68 2.28 14.40
C GLY A 198 -9.76 1.21 14.57
N SER A 199 -10.93 1.49 13.99
CA SER A 199 -12.10 0.62 14.02
C SER A 199 -12.72 0.56 12.63
N TRP A 200 -12.95 -0.66 12.16
CA TRP A 200 -13.72 -0.93 10.96
C TRP A 200 -15.15 -1.31 11.35
N LYS A 201 -16.08 -0.40 11.07
CA LYS A 201 -17.49 -0.62 11.31
C LYS A 201 -18.19 -1.01 10.02
N LYS A 202 -18.82 -2.19 10.01
CA LYS A 202 -19.67 -2.56 8.87
C LYS A 202 -20.92 -1.69 8.84
N VAL A 203 -21.16 -1.04 7.71
CA VAL A 203 -22.31 -0.17 7.48
C VAL A 203 -23.44 -0.97 6.82
N TYR A 204 -24.65 -0.86 7.37
CA TYR A 204 -25.83 -1.59 6.90
C TYR A 204 -26.79 -0.64 6.17
N VAL A 205 -27.05 -0.92 4.90
CA VAL A 205 -28.09 -0.24 4.11
C VAL A 205 -29.45 -0.87 4.44
N LYS A 206 -30.45 -0.06 4.77
CA LYS A 206 -31.74 -0.51 5.32
C LYS A 206 -32.51 -1.42 4.37
N LYS A 207 -32.53 -1.09 3.08
CA LYS A 207 -33.21 -1.85 2.02
C LYS A 207 -32.19 -2.40 1.03
N LYS A 208 -32.45 -3.62 0.55
CA LYS A 208 -31.70 -4.16 -0.59
C LYS A 208 -32.04 -3.31 -1.82
N GLY A 209 -31.02 -2.72 -2.43
CA GLY A 209 -31.15 -1.94 -3.66
C GLY A 209 -30.64 -2.70 -4.90
N PRO A 210 -30.52 -2.03 -6.05
CA PRO A 210 -30.01 -2.60 -7.30
C PRO A 210 -28.53 -3.04 -7.23
N MET A 211 -27.75 -2.48 -6.30
CA MET A 211 -26.31 -2.70 -6.21
C MET A 211 -25.95 -4.18 -6.02
N LYS A 212 -24.99 -4.64 -6.82
CA LYS A 212 -24.48 -6.03 -6.83
C LYS A 212 -23.02 -6.08 -6.43
N PRO A 213 -22.55 -7.22 -5.87
CA PRO A 213 -21.13 -7.47 -5.66
C PRO A 213 -20.32 -7.24 -6.93
N ARG A 214 -19.19 -6.52 -6.81
CA ARG A 214 -18.37 -6.18 -7.98
C ARG A 214 -16.91 -5.87 -7.65
N LEU A 215 -16.07 -6.10 -8.65
CA LEU A 215 -14.65 -5.72 -8.71
C LEU A 215 -14.40 -4.79 -9.90
N ALA A 216 -13.22 -4.17 -9.99
CA ALA A 216 -12.81 -3.31 -11.11
C ALA A 216 -13.80 -2.18 -11.47
N PHE A 217 -14.60 -1.72 -10.51
CA PHE A 217 -15.60 -0.66 -10.72
C PHE A 217 -14.99 0.73 -10.47
N SER A 218 -15.67 1.76 -10.97
CA SER A 218 -15.34 3.16 -10.69
C SER A 218 -16.23 3.69 -9.57
N SER A 219 -15.68 4.54 -8.71
CA SER A 219 -16.48 5.17 -7.64
C SER A 219 -15.91 6.50 -7.19
N PHE A 220 -16.76 7.34 -6.59
CA PHE A 220 -16.39 8.59 -5.96
C PHE A 220 -17.44 9.00 -4.92
N ILE A 221 -17.09 9.91 -4.02
CA ILE A 221 -18.04 10.57 -3.12
C ILE A 221 -18.20 12.02 -3.56
N TRP A 222 -19.46 12.47 -3.63
CA TRP A 222 -19.79 13.88 -3.84
C TRP A 222 -21.01 14.24 -3.01
N ASN A 223 -20.90 15.32 -2.22
CA ASN A 223 -21.96 15.82 -1.34
C ASN A 223 -22.62 14.74 -0.47
N GLY A 224 -21.81 13.94 0.25
CA GLY A 224 -22.30 12.90 1.16
C GLY A 224 -22.98 11.71 0.47
N LYS A 225 -22.78 11.55 -0.85
CA LYS A 225 -23.32 10.42 -1.62
C LYS A 225 -22.19 9.64 -2.27
N LEU A 226 -22.28 8.31 -2.16
CA LEU A 226 -21.38 7.37 -2.82
C LEU A 226 -21.93 7.00 -4.19
N TYR A 227 -21.15 7.22 -5.23
CA TYR A 227 -21.45 6.84 -6.61
C TYR A 227 -20.59 5.64 -7.00
N VAL A 228 -21.19 4.64 -7.65
CA VAL A 228 -20.53 3.40 -8.09
C VAL A 228 -21.02 3.06 -9.49
N GLY A 229 -20.09 2.87 -10.43
CA GLY A 229 -20.42 2.53 -11.81
C GLY A 229 -19.51 1.46 -12.40
N GLY A 230 -20.05 0.67 -13.32
CA GLY A 230 -19.31 -0.37 -14.03
C GLY A 230 -18.84 -1.52 -13.12
N GLY A 231 -17.78 -2.19 -13.56
CA GLY A 231 -17.14 -3.32 -12.89
C GLY A 231 -17.66 -4.70 -13.33
N LEU A 232 -17.21 -5.74 -12.63
CA LEU A 232 -17.48 -7.13 -12.96
C LEU A 232 -18.03 -7.89 -11.75
N GLY A 233 -19.08 -8.69 -11.97
CA GLY A 233 -19.75 -9.47 -10.94
C GLY A 233 -18.90 -10.61 -10.36
N GLU A 234 -18.40 -11.51 -11.20
CA GLU A 234 -17.45 -12.58 -10.87
C GLU A 234 -16.53 -12.79 -12.09
N THR A 235 -15.53 -13.65 -12.02
CA THR A 235 -14.57 -13.88 -13.13
C THR A 235 -15.24 -14.19 -14.48
N LYS A 236 -16.46 -14.77 -14.46
CA LYS A 236 -17.26 -15.11 -15.65
C LYS A 236 -18.33 -14.07 -16.01
N GLY A 237 -18.34 -12.92 -15.34
CA GLY A 237 -19.35 -11.88 -15.51
C GLY A 237 -20.52 -11.96 -14.53
N PRO A 238 -21.58 -11.17 -14.77
CA PRO A 238 -21.72 -10.21 -15.88
C PRO A 238 -20.81 -8.98 -15.72
N CYS A 239 -20.50 -8.33 -16.84
CA CYS A 239 -19.93 -6.98 -16.86
C CYS A 239 -21.06 -5.97 -16.63
N TYR A 240 -20.87 -5.05 -15.69
CA TYR A 240 -21.84 -4.01 -15.39
C TYR A 240 -21.55 -2.74 -16.20
N ARG A 241 -22.61 -2.02 -16.55
CA ARG A 241 -22.57 -0.68 -17.17
C ARG A 241 -23.53 0.31 -16.50
N ASP A 242 -24.06 -0.10 -15.35
CA ASP A 242 -24.93 0.72 -14.53
C ASP A 242 -24.12 1.81 -13.82
N LEU A 243 -24.82 2.86 -13.39
CA LEU A 243 -24.35 3.82 -12.43
C LEU A 243 -25.37 3.86 -11.29
N CYS A 244 -24.90 3.77 -10.05
CA CYS A 244 -25.74 3.77 -8.86
C CYS A 244 -25.24 4.79 -7.86
N CYS A 245 -26.13 5.26 -7.00
CA CYS A 245 -25.85 6.23 -5.95
C CYS A 245 -26.46 5.79 -4.62
N LEU A 246 -25.74 5.99 -3.51
CA LEU A 246 -26.19 5.76 -2.14
C LEU A 246 -25.99 7.04 -1.31
N ASP A 247 -27.03 7.46 -0.60
CA ASP A 247 -26.94 8.52 0.41
C ASP A 247 -26.30 7.99 1.69
N LEU A 248 -25.10 8.48 2.03
CA LEU A 248 -24.30 7.98 3.15
C LEU A 248 -24.82 8.44 4.52
N VAL A 249 -25.72 9.42 4.55
CA VAL A 249 -26.37 9.88 5.77
C VAL A 249 -27.64 9.07 6.04
N LYS A 250 -28.47 8.90 5.01
CA LYS A 250 -29.76 8.20 5.15
C LYS A 250 -29.62 6.68 5.22
N LEU A 251 -28.65 6.12 4.48
CA LEU A 251 -28.37 4.69 4.35
C LEU A 251 -29.64 3.86 4.08
N ASP A 252 -30.55 4.39 3.27
CA ASP A 252 -31.86 3.82 3.01
C ASP A 252 -31.82 2.76 1.90
N THR A 253 -31.43 3.14 0.69
CA THR A 253 -31.33 2.25 -0.48
C THR A 253 -30.37 2.81 -1.52
N TRP A 254 -29.85 1.93 -2.36
CA TRP A 254 -29.19 2.32 -3.60
C TRP A 254 -30.23 2.80 -4.62
N ARG A 255 -29.88 3.84 -5.39
CA ARG A 255 -30.68 4.38 -6.49
C ARG A 255 -29.93 4.21 -7.81
N THR A 256 -30.62 3.69 -8.82
CA THR A 256 -30.10 3.61 -10.19
C THR A 256 -30.10 5.00 -10.84
N LEU A 257 -29.01 5.34 -11.50
CA LEU A 257 -28.83 6.53 -12.32
C LEU A 257 -28.83 6.14 -13.82
N PRO A 258 -28.92 7.10 -14.75
CA PRO A 258 -28.79 6.79 -16.17
C PRO A 258 -27.52 5.97 -16.45
N PRO A 259 -27.63 4.83 -17.17
CA PRO A 259 -26.49 3.99 -17.46
C PRO A 259 -25.52 4.71 -18.40
N PHE A 260 -24.30 4.23 -18.48
CA PHE A 260 -23.31 4.80 -19.39
C PHE A 260 -23.79 4.66 -20.86
N PRO A 261 -23.79 5.75 -21.65
CA PRO A 261 -24.51 5.81 -22.93
C PRO A 261 -23.86 5.02 -24.06
N GLY A 262 -22.53 4.84 -24.04
CA GLY A 262 -21.82 4.11 -25.08
C GLY A 262 -22.05 2.61 -25.02
N PRO A 263 -22.27 1.90 -26.14
CA PRO A 263 -22.35 0.45 -26.15
C PRO A 263 -20.97 -0.18 -25.92
N GLU A 264 -20.94 -1.37 -25.31
CA GLU A 264 -19.71 -2.08 -24.97
C GLU A 264 -18.81 -2.33 -26.19
N GLY A 265 -19.38 -2.69 -27.35
CA GLY A 265 -18.60 -2.91 -28.57
C GLY A 265 -17.83 -1.67 -29.06
N ALA A 266 -18.30 -0.47 -28.74
CA ALA A 266 -17.65 0.79 -29.15
C ALA A 266 -16.69 1.35 -28.10
N THR A 267 -17.00 1.17 -26.81
CA THR A 267 -16.22 1.75 -25.71
C THR A 267 -15.33 0.76 -24.99
N GLY A 268 -15.53 -0.53 -25.23
CA GLY A 268 -15.02 -1.60 -24.39
C GLY A 268 -15.79 -1.74 -23.08
N VAL A 269 -15.36 -2.73 -22.30
CA VAL A 269 -15.91 -3.04 -20.98
C VAL A 269 -15.51 -1.95 -19.97
N TRP A 270 -16.49 -1.45 -19.22
CA TRP A 270 -16.28 -0.52 -18.11
C TRP A 270 -15.68 -1.25 -16.90
N MET A 271 -14.38 -1.52 -16.98
CA MET A 271 -13.58 -2.12 -15.93
C MET A 271 -12.27 -1.34 -15.81
N LEU A 272 -11.84 -1.07 -14.58
CA LEU A 272 -10.55 -0.44 -14.27
C LEU A 272 -10.42 0.97 -14.90
N TRP A 273 -11.56 1.61 -15.11
CA TRP A 273 -11.67 3.04 -15.40
C TRP A 273 -11.84 3.79 -14.08
N ASN A 274 -11.45 5.06 -14.05
CA ASN A 274 -11.61 5.87 -12.84
C ASN A 274 -12.38 7.15 -13.15
N PHE A 275 -13.12 7.59 -12.14
CA PHE A 275 -13.75 8.90 -12.15
C PHE A 275 -12.80 9.94 -11.53
N ALA A 276 -12.85 11.15 -12.08
CA ALA A 276 -12.25 12.35 -11.54
C ALA A 276 -13.33 13.42 -11.39
N VAL A 277 -13.55 13.92 -10.18
CA VAL A 277 -14.58 14.93 -9.91
C VAL A 277 -13.98 16.33 -10.05
N TYR A 278 -14.57 17.16 -10.90
CA TYR A 278 -14.18 18.54 -11.14
C TYR A 278 -15.39 19.38 -11.53
N ASN A 279 -15.61 20.53 -10.85
CA ASN A 279 -16.71 21.47 -11.11
C ASN A 279 -18.08 20.80 -11.32
N ASP A 280 -18.53 20.01 -10.34
CA ASP A 280 -19.80 19.27 -10.33
C ASP A 280 -19.99 18.27 -11.48
N LYS A 281 -18.90 17.84 -12.11
CA LYS A 281 -18.89 16.77 -13.11
C LYS A 281 -17.94 15.67 -12.65
N ALA A 282 -18.37 14.42 -12.80
CA ALA A 282 -17.50 13.26 -12.63
C ALA A 282 -17.05 12.79 -14.02
N PHE A 283 -15.82 13.15 -14.40
CA PHE A 283 -15.20 12.75 -15.66
C PHE A 283 -14.72 11.32 -15.58
N LEU A 284 -15.06 10.49 -16.56
CA LEU A 284 -14.69 9.09 -16.64
C LEU A 284 -13.57 8.93 -17.67
N PHE A 285 -12.34 8.73 -17.20
CA PHE A 285 -11.21 8.56 -18.11
C PHE A 285 -11.12 7.12 -18.60
N THR A 286 -11.19 6.95 -19.94
CA THR A 286 -11.11 5.65 -20.63
C THR A 286 -9.93 5.56 -21.61
N GLY A 287 -9.03 6.54 -21.57
CA GLY A 287 -7.93 6.67 -22.53
C GLY A 287 -8.34 7.20 -23.92
N LYS A 288 -9.58 7.63 -24.12
CA LYS A 288 -10.06 8.14 -25.43
C LYS A 288 -10.00 9.67 -25.51
N GLU A 289 -9.92 10.22 -26.72
CA GLU A 289 -10.01 11.67 -26.94
C GLU A 289 -11.38 12.20 -26.49
N GLU A 290 -12.45 11.41 -26.64
CA GLU A 290 -13.72 11.64 -25.98
C GLU A 290 -13.59 11.43 -24.46
N LEU A 291 -13.72 12.50 -23.70
CA LEU A 291 -13.79 12.44 -22.25
C LEU A 291 -15.26 12.56 -21.81
N ASP A 292 -15.84 11.42 -21.46
CA ASP A 292 -17.19 11.34 -20.93
C ASP A 292 -17.25 11.88 -19.51
N TYR A 293 -18.38 12.48 -19.13
CA TYR A 293 -18.63 12.93 -17.78
C TYR A 293 -20.09 12.75 -17.38
N PHE A 294 -20.32 12.57 -16.08
CA PHE A 294 -21.65 12.62 -15.48
C PHE A 294 -21.83 13.96 -14.77
N ASP A 295 -22.79 14.77 -15.24
CA ASP A 295 -23.18 16.03 -14.60
C ASP A 295 -23.94 15.72 -13.31
N LEU A 296 -23.34 16.06 -12.16
CA LEU A 296 -23.84 15.66 -10.84
C LEU A 296 -25.08 16.44 -10.40
N ARG A 297 -25.30 17.63 -10.98
CA ARG A 297 -26.49 18.45 -10.71
C ARG A 297 -27.67 18.04 -11.57
N LYS A 298 -27.41 17.75 -12.85
CA LYS A 298 -28.45 17.37 -13.83
C LYS A 298 -28.71 15.86 -13.87
N GLU A 299 -27.80 15.07 -13.31
CA GLU A 299 -27.77 13.61 -13.37
C GLU A 299 -27.85 13.07 -14.80
N LYS A 300 -27.04 13.65 -15.70
CA LYS A 300 -26.99 13.30 -17.12
C LYS A 300 -25.56 13.12 -17.58
N TRP A 301 -25.37 12.18 -18.51
CA TRP A 301 -24.10 12.03 -19.21
C TRP A 301 -23.90 13.13 -20.26
N GLY A 302 -22.65 13.53 -20.44
CA GLY A 302 -22.17 14.36 -21.52
C GLY A 302 -20.75 13.96 -21.89
N THR A 303 -20.23 14.57 -22.95
CA THR A 303 -18.89 14.27 -23.48
C THR A 303 -18.22 15.57 -23.90
N VAL A 304 -16.91 15.66 -23.75
CA VAL A 304 -16.08 16.72 -24.35
C VAL A 304 -14.94 16.08 -25.14
N MET A 305 -14.49 16.76 -26.20
CA MET A 305 -13.29 16.35 -26.93
C MET A 305 -12.05 16.93 -26.27
N THR A 306 -11.01 16.11 -26.15
CA THR A 306 -9.68 16.52 -25.69
C THR A 306 -8.67 16.43 -26.83
N TYR A 307 -7.57 17.15 -26.70
CA TYR A 307 -6.56 17.30 -27.75
C TYR A 307 -5.15 17.08 -27.20
N SER A 308 -4.19 16.70 -28.04
CA SER A 308 -2.79 16.50 -27.63
C SER A 308 -1.92 17.69 -28.07
N LEU A 309 -1.07 18.22 -27.17
CA LEU A 309 -0.09 19.27 -27.52
C LEU A 309 1.22 18.73 -28.13
N GLY A 310 1.31 17.43 -28.37
CA GLY A 310 2.49 16.78 -28.93
C GLY A 310 2.48 15.26 -28.74
N GLU A 311 3.63 14.63 -28.99
CA GLU A 311 3.80 13.17 -28.88
C GLU A 311 3.64 12.67 -27.45
N ALA A 312 2.58 11.89 -27.21
CA ALA A 312 2.29 11.31 -25.91
C ALA A 312 3.21 10.15 -25.53
N ALA A 313 3.66 9.34 -26.49
CA ALA A 313 4.42 8.12 -26.24
C ALA A 313 5.94 8.25 -26.42
N GLY A 314 6.44 9.43 -26.83
CA GLY A 314 7.85 9.68 -27.17
C GLY A 314 8.19 9.47 -28.66
N PRO A 315 9.37 9.90 -29.11
CA PRO A 315 9.74 10.04 -30.53
C PRO A 315 9.82 8.75 -31.33
N ASP A 316 10.01 7.60 -30.67
CA ASP A 316 10.31 6.33 -31.34
C ASP A 316 9.07 5.44 -31.61
N MET A 317 7.87 5.88 -31.20
CA MET A 317 6.67 5.02 -31.20
C MET A 317 5.78 5.15 -32.44
N GLY A 318 6.16 6.04 -33.38
CA GLY A 318 5.43 6.26 -34.63
C GLY A 318 4.08 7.01 -34.45
N PRO A 319 3.43 7.39 -35.57
CA PRO A 319 2.33 8.35 -35.58
C PRO A 319 1.05 7.89 -34.86
N VAL A 320 0.85 6.58 -34.67
CA VAL A 320 -0.34 6.02 -33.99
C VAL A 320 -0.30 6.23 -32.48
N PHE A 321 0.89 6.46 -31.90
CA PHE A 321 1.09 6.71 -30.47
C PHE A 321 1.55 8.16 -30.19
N ALA A 322 1.50 9.01 -31.22
CA ALA A 322 1.84 10.42 -31.14
C ALA A 322 0.74 11.29 -30.49
N ARG A 323 -0.42 10.73 -30.12
CA ARG A 323 -1.54 11.50 -29.55
C ARG A 323 -1.98 10.94 -28.20
N ALA A 324 -2.11 11.84 -27.21
CA ALA A 324 -2.76 11.54 -25.94
C ALA A 324 -4.24 11.94 -26.01
N PRO A 325 -5.12 11.20 -25.31
CA PRO A 325 -4.81 10.04 -24.48
C PRO A 325 -4.75 8.74 -25.30
N LEU A 326 -4.14 7.70 -24.72
CA LEU A 326 -3.94 6.42 -25.40
C LEU A 326 -5.19 5.54 -25.29
N TYR A 327 -5.84 5.28 -26.42
CA TYR A 327 -7.08 4.48 -26.49
C TYR A 327 -6.95 3.16 -25.71
N ASN A 328 -7.92 2.84 -24.84
CA ASN A 328 -7.90 1.65 -23.96
C ASN A 328 -6.80 1.62 -22.88
N LEU A 329 -6.32 2.78 -22.44
CA LEU A 329 -5.52 2.86 -21.20
C LEU A 329 -6.41 2.57 -19.99
N LYS A 330 -6.06 1.54 -19.21
CA LYS A 330 -6.79 1.08 -18.00
C LYS A 330 -5.82 0.94 -16.83
N ASP A 331 -6.32 0.61 -15.64
CA ASP A 331 -5.47 0.38 -14.44
C ASP A 331 -4.63 1.59 -14.01
N THR A 332 -5.02 2.77 -14.49
CA THR A 332 -4.34 4.03 -14.19
C THR A 332 -4.68 4.47 -12.77
N THR A 333 -3.85 5.34 -12.24
CA THR A 333 -4.20 6.15 -11.07
C THR A 333 -4.37 7.61 -11.51
N GLN A 334 -5.27 8.34 -10.86
CA GLN A 334 -5.72 9.66 -11.32
C GLN A 334 -5.90 10.62 -10.16
N GLN A 335 -5.47 11.87 -10.36
CA GLN A 335 -5.61 12.94 -9.36
C GLN A 335 -6.02 14.24 -10.01
N VAL A 336 -6.95 14.97 -9.39
CA VAL A 336 -7.32 16.33 -9.80
C VAL A 336 -6.62 17.32 -8.88
N VAL A 337 -5.89 18.27 -9.46
CA VAL A 337 -5.22 19.36 -8.74
C VAL A 337 -5.46 20.67 -9.48
N GLY A 338 -6.09 21.63 -8.80
CA GLY A 338 -6.59 22.85 -9.45
C GLY A 338 -7.45 22.53 -10.68
N ASP A 339 -7.07 23.08 -11.82
CA ASP A 339 -7.76 22.87 -13.11
C ASP A 339 -7.17 21.72 -13.95
N HIS A 340 -6.43 20.79 -13.33
CA HIS A 340 -5.72 19.75 -14.04
C HIS A 340 -6.07 18.34 -13.57
N LEU A 341 -6.20 17.42 -14.51
CA LEU A 341 -6.27 15.98 -14.25
C LEU A 341 -4.92 15.34 -14.58
N TYR A 342 -4.31 14.70 -13.59
CA TYR A 342 -3.07 13.93 -13.73
C TYR A 342 -3.40 12.44 -13.84
N VAL A 343 -2.74 11.74 -14.76
CA VAL A 343 -2.93 10.31 -15.01
C VAL A 343 -1.57 9.63 -15.07
N PHE A 344 -1.38 8.58 -14.27
CA PHE A 344 -0.14 7.81 -14.23
C PHE A 344 -0.37 6.31 -14.47
N GLY A 345 0.52 5.73 -15.27
CA GLY A 345 0.75 4.30 -15.40
C GLY A 345 -0.38 3.55 -16.08
N GLY A 346 -0.65 2.33 -15.61
CA GLY A 346 -1.74 1.49 -16.10
C GLY A 346 -1.30 0.44 -17.12
N THR A 347 -2.26 -0.08 -17.88
CA THR A 347 -2.05 -1.10 -18.92
C THR A 347 -2.68 -0.68 -20.24
N HIS A 348 -2.15 -1.23 -21.33
CA HIS A 348 -2.72 -1.09 -22.66
C HIS A 348 -2.61 -2.43 -23.39
N LYS A 349 -3.47 -2.69 -24.38
CA LYS A 349 -3.47 -3.94 -25.16
C LYS A 349 -2.13 -4.33 -25.85
N LYS A 350 -1.17 -3.40 -25.92
CA LYS A 350 0.19 -3.61 -26.48
C LYS A 350 1.30 -3.53 -25.43
N CYS A 351 0.93 -3.31 -24.16
CA CYS A 351 1.84 -3.16 -23.03
C CYS A 351 1.07 -3.58 -21.78
N MET A 352 0.99 -4.89 -21.57
CA MET A 352 0.29 -5.51 -20.45
C MET A 352 1.16 -5.60 -19.20
N ILE A 353 2.49 -5.61 -19.36
CA ILE A 353 3.42 -5.57 -18.21
C ILE A 353 3.21 -4.33 -17.33
N GLY A 354 2.71 -3.24 -17.89
CA GLY A 354 2.50 -1.98 -17.18
C GLY A 354 3.24 -0.83 -17.83
N ILE A 355 2.76 0.38 -17.54
CA ILE A 355 3.19 1.63 -18.18
C ILE A 355 3.69 2.57 -17.08
N ASN A 356 4.65 3.46 -17.37
CA ASN A 356 5.03 4.56 -16.45
C ASN A 356 4.81 5.95 -17.05
N LEU A 357 4.10 6.03 -18.17
CA LEU A 357 3.65 7.27 -18.77
C LEU A 357 2.87 8.11 -17.74
N PHE A 358 3.32 9.37 -17.58
CA PHE A 358 2.66 10.36 -16.74
C PHE A 358 2.19 11.53 -17.60
N MET A 359 0.91 11.85 -17.54
CA MET A 359 0.28 12.88 -18.35
C MET A 359 -0.61 13.78 -17.52
N ARG A 360 -0.85 14.98 -18.04
CA ARG A 360 -1.76 15.97 -17.48
C ARG A 360 -2.72 16.48 -18.55
N LEU A 361 -4.01 16.54 -18.23
CA LEU A 361 -5.03 17.28 -18.97
C LEU A 361 -5.30 18.60 -18.26
N ASP A 362 -5.29 19.70 -19.00
CA ASP A 362 -5.82 20.98 -18.55
C ASP A 362 -7.33 21.04 -18.87
N PHE A 363 -8.18 21.18 -17.86
CA PHE A 363 -9.63 21.23 -18.03
C PHE A 363 -10.14 22.51 -18.71
N LYS A 364 -9.36 23.60 -18.71
CA LYS A 364 -9.73 24.86 -19.37
C LYS A 364 -9.48 24.80 -20.87
N THR A 365 -8.35 24.22 -21.28
CA THR A 365 -7.97 24.11 -22.70
C THR A 365 -8.36 22.77 -23.31
N LEU A 366 -8.69 21.77 -22.49
CA LEU A 366 -8.93 20.38 -22.87
C LEU A 366 -7.74 19.77 -23.61
N THR A 367 -6.52 20.16 -23.23
CA THR A 367 -5.28 19.69 -23.84
C THR A 367 -4.45 18.80 -22.93
N TRP A 368 -3.92 17.72 -23.49
CA TRP A 368 -3.01 16.79 -22.84
C TRP A 368 -1.55 17.19 -23.07
N LYS A 369 -0.76 17.09 -22.00
CA LYS A 369 0.70 17.21 -21.97
C LYS A 369 1.29 15.96 -21.33
N ARG A 370 2.26 15.32 -21.99
CA ARG A 370 3.14 14.33 -21.35
C ARG A 370 4.09 15.05 -20.39
N LEU A 371 4.20 14.53 -19.16
CA LEU A 371 5.09 15.04 -18.13
C LEU A 371 6.36 14.19 -18.00
N SER A 372 6.23 12.86 -17.98
CA SER A 372 7.37 11.95 -17.81
C SER A 372 7.05 10.52 -18.27
N GLY A 373 8.05 9.64 -18.18
CA GLY A 373 7.89 8.19 -18.38
C GLY A 373 7.55 7.81 -19.82
N TYR A 374 7.22 6.54 -20.04
CA TYR A 374 7.13 5.95 -21.36
C TYR A 374 5.92 5.01 -21.46
N PHE A 375 5.42 4.85 -22.68
CA PHE A 375 4.34 3.92 -22.97
C PHE A 375 4.77 2.46 -22.84
N GLN A 376 5.97 2.12 -23.32
CA GLN A 376 6.54 0.78 -23.23
C GLN A 376 7.86 0.82 -22.46
N PRO A 377 8.15 -0.18 -21.60
CA PRO A 377 9.46 -0.32 -21.01
C PRO A 377 10.52 -0.52 -22.10
N GLY A 378 11.61 0.25 -22.03
CA GLY A 378 12.77 0.07 -22.91
C GLY A 378 13.62 -1.16 -22.55
N LYS A 379 14.79 -1.30 -23.19
CA LYS A 379 15.75 -2.37 -22.86
C LYS A 379 16.43 -2.16 -21.49
N VAL A 380 16.54 -0.91 -21.06
CA VAL A 380 17.18 -0.47 -19.82
C VAL A 380 16.20 0.32 -18.97
N ALA A 381 16.44 0.37 -17.66
CA ALA A 381 15.60 1.15 -16.75
C ALA A 381 15.89 2.65 -16.82
N ASP A 382 14.95 3.45 -16.33
CA ASP A 382 15.11 4.90 -16.12
C ASP A 382 14.94 5.20 -14.64
N TYR A 383 16.02 5.58 -13.96
CA TYR A 383 16.01 5.89 -12.54
C TYR A 383 15.52 7.31 -12.22
N SER A 384 15.18 8.13 -13.22
CA SER A 384 14.66 9.48 -12.99
C SER A 384 13.16 9.52 -12.71
N CYS A 385 12.45 8.42 -12.98
CA CYS A 385 11.01 8.32 -12.78
C CYS A 385 10.59 6.93 -12.23
N PRO A 386 9.34 6.78 -11.76
CA PRO A 386 8.87 5.49 -11.30
C PRO A 386 8.88 4.44 -12.43
N GLY A 387 9.23 3.19 -12.11
CA GLY A 387 9.18 2.08 -13.06
C GLY A 387 7.77 1.76 -13.59
N PRO A 388 7.66 1.05 -14.73
CA PRO A 388 6.40 0.69 -15.40
C PRO A 388 5.48 -0.16 -14.52
N ARG A 389 4.25 0.30 -14.29
CA ARG A 389 3.33 -0.37 -13.37
C ARG A 389 1.86 -0.11 -13.64
N LYS A 390 1.04 -1.04 -13.20
CA LYS A 390 -0.43 -0.92 -13.16
C LYS A 390 -0.93 -0.89 -11.71
N THR A 391 -2.12 -0.32 -11.54
CA THR A 391 -2.85 -0.23 -10.26
C THR A 391 -2.01 0.28 -9.07
N PRO A 392 -1.19 1.34 -9.21
CA PRO A 392 -0.53 1.96 -8.08
C PRO A 392 -1.54 2.79 -7.26
N SER A 393 -1.26 2.93 -5.97
CA SER A 393 -1.96 3.91 -5.14
C SER A 393 -1.42 5.31 -5.43
N SER A 394 -2.30 6.31 -5.50
CA SER A 394 -1.87 7.71 -5.53
C SER A 394 -2.78 8.59 -4.70
N TRP A 395 -2.25 9.74 -4.30
CA TRP A 395 -2.99 10.80 -3.62
C TRP A 395 -2.27 12.14 -3.77
N VAL A 396 -2.99 13.22 -3.45
CA VAL A 396 -2.45 14.58 -3.36
C VAL A 396 -2.36 14.97 -1.89
N ASP A 397 -1.33 15.71 -1.50
CA ASP A 397 -1.29 16.31 -0.17
C ASP A 397 -2.34 17.44 0.02
N ALA A 398 -2.54 17.85 1.28
CA ALA A 398 -3.51 18.89 1.62
C ALA A 398 -3.21 20.23 0.93
N ASN A 399 -1.93 20.54 0.71
CA ASN A 399 -1.50 21.79 0.08
C ASN A 399 -1.64 21.77 -1.45
N GLN A 400 -1.93 20.61 -2.04
CA GLN A 400 -1.96 20.42 -3.49
C GLN A 400 -0.63 20.78 -4.17
N GLU A 401 0.48 20.48 -3.51
CA GLU A 401 1.84 20.74 -4.00
C GLU A 401 2.48 19.48 -4.56
N ARG A 402 2.08 18.30 -4.06
CA ARG A 402 2.66 17.02 -4.48
C ARG A 402 1.62 15.94 -4.73
N ILE A 403 1.93 15.13 -5.74
CA ILE A 403 1.21 13.89 -6.05
C ILE A 403 2.08 12.73 -5.64
N TYR A 404 1.64 11.96 -4.65
CA TYR A 404 2.33 10.77 -4.19
C TYR A 404 1.89 9.53 -4.98
N LEU A 405 2.82 8.60 -5.15
CA LEU A 405 2.64 7.34 -5.85
C LEU A 405 3.30 6.22 -5.04
N PHE A 406 2.52 5.20 -4.69
CA PHE A 406 2.98 4.09 -3.86
C PHE A 406 2.56 2.73 -4.44
N GLY A 407 3.50 1.78 -4.46
CA GLY A 407 3.25 0.40 -4.87
C GLY A 407 2.83 0.27 -6.33
N GLY A 408 1.88 -0.65 -6.58
CA GLY A 408 1.53 -1.13 -7.92
C GLY A 408 2.39 -2.32 -8.33
N GLU A 409 2.12 -2.87 -9.51
CA GLU A 409 2.90 -4.01 -10.03
C GLU A 409 3.26 -3.88 -11.50
N ALA A 410 4.34 -4.54 -11.89
CA ALA A 410 4.57 -4.95 -13.26
C ALA A 410 4.00 -6.36 -13.48
N ASP A 411 3.03 -6.53 -14.38
CA ASP A 411 2.40 -7.81 -14.71
C ASP A 411 3.21 -8.58 -15.76
N ARG A 412 4.36 -9.08 -15.31
CA ARG A 412 5.34 -9.78 -16.15
C ARG A 412 4.79 -11.09 -16.73
N SER A 413 3.79 -11.68 -16.08
CA SER A 413 3.04 -12.84 -16.58
C SER A 413 2.17 -12.49 -17.78
N ALA A 414 1.39 -11.40 -17.70
CA ALA A 414 0.59 -10.93 -18.83
C ALA A 414 1.44 -10.45 -20.00
N GLY A 415 2.58 -9.81 -19.72
CA GLY A 415 3.56 -9.47 -20.75
C GLY A 415 4.08 -10.70 -21.50
N GLY A 416 4.28 -11.83 -20.80
CA GLY A 416 4.70 -13.11 -21.39
C GLY A 416 3.71 -13.63 -22.43
N MET A 417 2.41 -13.57 -22.13
CA MET A 417 1.35 -13.96 -23.05
C MET A 417 1.27 -13.09 -24.31
N ASN A 418 1.84 -11.87 -24.26
CA ASN A 418 1.87 -10.92 -25.36
C ASN A 418 3.22 -10.84 -26.09
N GLY A 419 4.23 -11.61 -25.69
CA GLY A 419 5.58 -11.54 -26.27
C GLY A 419 6.30 -10.22 -25.97
N GLU A 420 6.01 -9.58 -24.84
CA GLU A 420 6.64 -8.33 -24.40
C GLU A 420 8.06 -8.59 -23.83
N LEU A 421 8.83 -7.53 -23.59
CA LEU A 421 10.11 -7.62 -22.87
C LEU A 421 9.89 -7.81 -21.36
N HIS A 422 10.94 -8.23 -20.65
CA HIS A 422 10.99 -8.31 -19.18
C HIS A 422 9.97 -9.24 -18.54
N THR A 423 9.56 -10.29 -19.25
CA THR A 423 8.53 -11.23 -18.79
C THR A 423 9.05 -12.19 -17.72
N ALA A 424 8.13 -12.80 -16.96
CA ALA A 424 8.40 -13.81 -15.95
C ALA A 424 7.10 -14.57 -15.60
N SER A 425 7.23 -15.67 -14.86
CA SER A 425 6.08 -16.45 -14.39
C SER A 425 5.18 -15.71 -13.39
N ASN A 426 5.73 -14.76 -12.64
CA ASN A 426 5.02 -13.96 -11.65
C ASN A 426 5.19 -12.46 -11.96
N GLY A 427 4.23 -11.65 -11.53
CA GLY A 427 4.36 -10.20 -11.51
C GLY A 427 5.42 -9.71 -10.52
N TYR A 428 5.68 -8.41 -10.51
CA TYR A 428 6.58 -7.76 -9.56
C TYR A 428 5.84 -6.63 -8.85
N ALA A 429 5.59 -6.77 -7.55
CA ALA A 429 5.09 -5.67 -6.72
C ALA A 429 6.21 -4.70 -6.40
N TYR A 430 5.99 -3.42 -6.67
CA TYR A 430 6.97 -2.38 -6.38
C TYR A 430 7.00 -2.05 -4.89
N GLU A 431 8.22 -1.85 -4.39
CA GLU A 431 8.52 -1.48 -3.01
C GLU A 431 9.12 -0.08 -2.88
N ASP A 432 8.83 0.77 -3.87
CA ASP A 432 9.25 2.16 -3.92
C ASP A 432 8.08 3.10 -3.55
N PHE A 433 8.46 4.34 -3.27
CA PHE A 433 7.55 5.41 -2.94
C PHE A 433 8.04 6.66 -3.64
N TRP A 434 7.16 7.34 -4.37
CA TRP A 434 7.52 8.49 -5.18
C TRP A 434 6.57 9.64 -4.93
N SER A 435 7.04 10.86 -5.17
CA SER A 435 6.22 12.05 -5.23
C SER A 435 6.57 12.87 -6.47
N TRP A 436 5.58 13.42 -7.14
CA TRP A 436 5.75 14.44 -8.16
C TRP A 436 5.58 15.82 -7.53
N ASP A 437 6.59 16.67 -7.65
CA ASP A 437 6.49 18.08 -7.31
C ASP A 437 5.80 18.83 -8.44
N ILE A 438 4.63 19.40 -8.17
CA ILE A 438 3.78 20.02 -9.20
C ILE A 438 4.42 21.28 -9.75
N LYS A 439 5.09 22.06 -8.90
CA LYS A 439 5.71 23.32 -9.28
C LYS A 439 7.00 23.09 -10.06
N GLU A 440 7.85 22.20 -9.56
CA GLU A 440 9.14 21.90 -10.19
C GLU A 440 9.02 20.95 -11.38
N GLU A 441 7.85 20.35 -11.59
CA GLU A 441 7.56 19.33 -12.60
C GLU A 441 8.63 18.20 -12.60
N LYS A 442 8.91 17.63 -11.41
CA LYS A 442 9.92 16.58 -11.23
C LYS A 442 9.47 15.49 -10.27
N TRP A 443 9.91 14.27 -10.56
CA TRP A 443 9.81 13.16 -9.62
C TRP A 443 10.88 13.25 -8.54
N ARG A 444 10.49 12.82 -7.35
CA ARG A 444 11.33 12.59 -6.18
C ARG A 444 11.01 11.20 -5.65
N MET A 445 12.03 10.36 -5.45
CA MET A 445 11.87 9.13 -4.69
C MET A 445 11.79 9.51 -3.21
N GLU A 446 10.75 9.03 -2.54
CA GLU A 446 10.49 9.26 -1.14
C GLU A 446 11.03 8.12 -0.28
N ARG A 447 11.29 8.41 0.99
CA ARG A 447 11.75 7.40 1.94
C ARG A 447 10.59 6.62 2.53
N LEU A 448 10.79 5.31 2.67
CA LEU A 448 9.87 4.42 3.36
C LEU A 448 10.15 4.43 4.87
N CYS A 449 9.75 5.51 5.54
CA CYS A 449 9.94 5.69 6.97
C CYS A 449 8.77 5.15 7.81
N GLY A 450 9.09 4.55 8.97
CA GLY A 450 8.11 4.09 9.94
C GLY A 450 7.60 2.67 9.69
N ASN A 451 6.37 2.39 10.11
CA ASN A 451 5.75 1.06 9.99
C ASN A 451 5.07 0.91 8.62
N VAL A 452 5.88 0.61 7.61
CA VAL A 452 5.47 0.66 6.20
C VAL A 452 4.63 -0.54 5.76
N PRO A 453 3.71 -0.39 4.79
CA PRO A 453 3.00 -1.51 4.19
C PRO A 453 3.96 -2.42 3.41
N CYS A 454 3.68 -3.72 3.41
CA CYS A 454 4.27 -4.66 2.45
C CYS A 454 4.05 -4.17 1.01
N PRO A 455 5.00 -4.38 0.07
CA PRO A 455 4.81 -4.12 -1.36
C PRO A 455 3.53 -4.75 -1.86
N ARG A 456 2.72 -3.97 -2.59
CA ARG A 456 1.37 -4.37 -2.99
C ARG A 456 0.86 -3.57 -4.19
N SER A 457 -0.04 -4.21 -4.91
CA SER A 457 -0.84 -3.67 -6.00
C SER A 457 -2.33 -3.74 -5.65
N GLU A 458 -3.19 -3.09 -6.42
CA GLU A 458 -4.66 -3.15 -6.28
C GLU A 458 -5.17 -2.77 -4.88
N ALA A 459 -4.36 -2.04 -4.10
CA ALA A 459 -4.72 -1.56 -2.77
C ALA A 459 -5.69 -0.38 -2.89
N ALA A 460 -6.62 -0.30 -1.95
CA ALA A 460 -7.53 0.82 -1.87
C ALA A 460 -6.83 1.99 -1.17
N CYS A 461 -6.90 3.19 -1.74
CA CYS A 461 -6.18 4.36 -1.22
C CYS A 461 -7.06 5.62 -1.27
N THR A 462 -6.95 6.47 -0.25
CA THR A 462 -7.55 7.81 -0.24
C THR A 462 -6.74 8.76 0.63
N PHE A 463 -6.78 10.05 0.32
CA PHE A 463 -6.33 11.09 1.25
C PHE A 463 -7.52 11.65 2.01
N ASN A 464 -7.37 11.75 3.33
CA ASN A 464 -8.37 12.35 4.19
C ASN A 464 -7.89 13.76 4.60
N PRO A 465 -8.53 14.83 4.10
CA PRO A 465 -8.10 16.19 4.38
C PRO A 465 -8.35 16.62 5.83
N VAL A 466 -9.28 15.96 6.54
CA VAL A 466 -9.60 16.29 7.94
C VAL A 466 -8.52 15.74 8.88
N THR A 467 -8.08 14.51 8.66
CA THR A 467 -6.99 13.91 9.45
C THR A 467 -5.61 14.25 8.89
N ASN A 468 -5.53 14.85 7.70
CA ASN A 468 -4.30 15.15 6.96
C ASN A 468 -3.41 13.90 6.75
N THR A 469 -4.02 12.79 6.36
CA THR A 469 -3.32 11.51 6.17
C THR A 469 -3.79 10.80 4.90
N ALA A 470 -2.85 10.19 4.19
CA ALA A 470 -3.20 9.15 3.22
C ALA A 470 -3.47 7.83 3.94
N ILE A 471 -4.44 7.07 3.46
CA ILE A 471 -4.89 5.81 4.05
C ILE A 471 -4.82 4.75 2.97
N VAL A 472 -4.17 3.62 3.27
CA VAL A 472 -4.07 2.46 2.38
C VAL A 472 -4.69 1.25 3.08
N PHE A 473 -5.54 0.52 2.35
CA PHE A 473 -6.19 -0.70 2.83
C PHE A 473 -6.03 -1.85 1.83
N GLY A 474 -5.71 -3.03 2.36
CA GLY A 474 -5.76 -4.28 1.62
C GLY A 474 -4.83 -4.32 0.40
N GLY A 475 -5.29 -4.95 -0.67
CA GLY A 475 -4.52 -5.14 -1.91
C GLY A 475 -3.97 -6.56 -2.06
N TYR A 476 -3.05 -6.70 -3.01
CA TYR A 476 -2.54 -7.96 -3.51
C TYR A 476 -1.03 -7.87 -3.79
N ASN A 477 -0.28 -8.94 -3.55
CA ASN A 477 1.11 -9.07 -4.00
C ASN A 477 1.25 -10.33 -4.88
N PRO A 478 1.70 -10.19 -6.15
CA PRO A 478 1.77 -11.27 -7.13
C PRO A 478 2.95 -12.24 -6.94
N ALA A 479 3.86 -11.95 -6.01
CA ALA A 479 5.12 -12.68 -5.86
C ALA A 479 5.44 -13.05 -4.41
N LEU A 480 4.59 -12.67 -3.45
CA LEU A 480 4.73 -13.03 -2.05
C LEU A 480 3.93 -14.29 -1.77
N GLN A 481 4.62 -15.38 -1.45
CA GLN A 481 3.98 -16.66 -1.20
C GLN A 481 3.17 -16.65 0.10
N THR A 482 2.00 -17.28 0.08
CA THR A 482 1.24 -17.64 1.27
C THR A 482 0.99 -19.14 1.34
N GLN A 483 1.11 -19.70 2.53
CA GLN A 483 0.70 -21.07 2.85
C GLN A 483 -0.66 -21.05 3.57
N PHE A 484 -1.60 -21.86 3.11
CA PHE A 484 -2.91 -22.08 3.76
C PHE A 484 -3.28 -23.54 3.77
N ASP A 485 -3.54 -24.07 4.96
CA ASP A 485 -3.73 -25.51 5.16
C ASP A 485 -2.57 -26.29 4.51
N ASN A 486 -2.85 -27.19 3.56
CA ASN A 486 -1.84 -27.94 2.82
C ASN A 486 -1.49 -27.31 1.45
N ASN A 487 -1.98 -26.09 1.17
CA ASN A 487 -1.81 -25.42 -0.13
C ASN A 487 -0.80 -24.28 -0.04
N VAL A 488 -0.11 -24.07 -1.15
CA VAL A 488 0.84 -22.97 -1.33
C VAL A 488 0.39 -22.13 -2.52
N PHE A 489 0.22 -20.83 -2.29
CA PHE A 489 -0.17 -19.87 -3.31
C PHE A 489 1.00 -18.92 -3.59
N PRO A 490 1.34 -18.63 -4.86
CA PRO A 490 2.46 -17.76 -5.21
C PRO A 490 2.15 -16.26 -5.00
N PHE A 491 1.06 -15.95 -4.30
CA PHE A 491 0.57 -14.59 -4.09
C PHE A 491 -0.06 -14.43 -2.71
N SER A 492 -0.24 -13.17 -2.29
CA SER A 492 -0.80 -12.80 -0.99
C SER A 492 -1.86 -11.72 -1.11
N TYR A 493 -2.95 -11.84 -0.34
CA TYR A 493 -3.94 -10.78 -0.16
C TYR A 493 -3.81 -10.14 1.22
N PHE A 494 -4.13 -8.85 1.29
CA PHE A 494 -4.04 -8.07 2.52
C PHE A 494 -5.42 -7.55 2.97
N ALA A 495 -5.54 -7.29 4.27
CA ALA A 495 -6.66 -6.61 4.93
C ALA A 495 -6.16 -5.66 6.04
N ASP A 496 -4.86 -5.42 6.08
CA ASP A 496 -4.24 -4.45 6.97
C ASP A 496 -4.52 -3.03 6.47
N THR A 497 -4.39 -2.08 7.39
CA THR A 497 -4.66 -0.67 7.14
C THR A 497 -3.46 0.13 7.60
N PHE A 498 -3.04 1.10 6.80
CA PHE A 498 -1.93 1.98 7.11
C PHE A 498 -2.33 3.43 6.87
N VAL A 499 -1.71 4.32 7.64
CA VAL A 499 -1.75 5.76 7.38
C VAL A 499 -0.36 6.28 7.08
N TYR A 500 -0.28 7.22 6.16
CA TYR A 500 0.90 8.04 5.92
C TYR A 500 0.56 9.48 6.25
N ALA A 501 1.28 10.05 7.21
CA ALA A 501 1.21 11.47 7.52
C ALA A 501 2.36 12.18 6.79
N PRO A 502 2.09 13.06 5.82
CA PRO A 502 3.11 13.96 5.27
C PRO A 502 3.68 14.82 6.39
N SER A 503 4.96 15.21 6.28
CA SER A 503 5.56 16.15 7.23
C SER A 503 4.79 17.47 7.25
N ALA A 504 4.72 18.10 8.42
CA ALA A 504 4.49 19.54 8.45
C ALA A 504 5.61 20.25 7.67
N PRO A 505 5.34 21.40 7.02
CA PRO A 505 6.39 22.18 6.38
C PRO A 505 7.51 22.49 7.39
N PRO A 506 8.77 22.58 6.94
CA PRO A 506 9.89 22.88 7.84
C PRO A 506 9.60 24.18 8.60
N SER A 507 9.63 24.16 9.92
CA SER A 507 9.87 25.40 10.66
C SER A 507 11.33 25.78 10.42
N ASP A 508 11.61 26.97 9.90
CA ASP A 508 12.92 27.46 9.41
C ASP A 508 14.09 27.48 10.44
N ASN A 509 14.01 26.81 11.59
CA ASN A 509 15.03 26.89 12.64
C ASN A 509 15.31 25.56 13.35
N VAL A 510 15.85 24.56 12.64
CA VAL A 510 16.56 23.44 13.30
C VAL A 510 17.93 23.23 12.67
N GLY A 511 18.91 24.00 13.14
CA GLY A 511 20.32 23.71 12.92
C GLY A 511 20.69 22.40 13.62
N ILE A 512 21.09 21.38 12.85
CA ILE A 512 21.58 20.11 13.39
C ILE A 512 23.02 20.31 13.90
N SER A 513 23.18 20.31 15.22
CA SER A 513 24.49 20.28 15.90
C SER A 513 24.86 18.84 16.24
N TRP A 514 26.05 18.40 15.83
CA TRP A 514 26.64 17.09 16.15
C TRP A 514 26.87 16.85 17.65
N ARG A 515 26.68 17.86 18.51
CA ARG A 515 26.81 17.76 19.97
C ARG A 515 25.51 17.45 20.71
N ASN A 516 24.36 17.41 20.03
CA ASN A 516 23.10 17.06 20.69
C ASN A 516 22.85 15.55 20.63
N THR A 517 22.92 14.92 21.81
CA THR A 517 22.61 13.49 22.07
C THR A 517 21.11 13.17 22.06
N LYS A 518 20.25 14.09 21.61
CA LYS A 518 18.83 13.82 21.40
C LYS A 518 18.61 13.24 20.00
N PRO A 519 17.74 12.21 19.86
CA PRO A 519 17.58 11.50 18.61
C PRO A 519 17.16 12.44 17.48
N ALA A 520 17.57 12.12 16.26
CA ALA A 520 17.07 12.70 15.01
C ALA A 520 15.59 12.34 14.76
N SER A 521 14.72 12.44 15.79
CA SER A 521 13.27 12.23 15.67
C SER A 521 12.59 13.35 14.86
N ASN A 522 13.29 14.45 14.61
CA ASN A 522 12.89 15.54 13.72
C ASN A 522 13.33 15.28 12.27
N SER A 523 13.20 14.05 11.75
CA SER A 523 13.19 13.89 10.31
C SER A 523 11.97 14.65 9.79
N ASN A 524 12.17 15.75 9.07
CA ASN A 524 11.12 16.51 8.35
C ASN A 524 10.50 15.67 7.20
N GLY A 525 10.48 14.34 7.29
CA GLY A 525 9.94 13.38 6.33
C GLY A 525 8.67 12.72 6.87
N GLY A 526 7.71 12.45 5.98
CA GLY A 526 6.46 11.82 6.37
C GLY A 526 6.68 10.39 6.86
N LYS A 527 5.75 9.88 7.67
CA LYS A 527 5.90 8.58 8.35
C LYS A 527 4.68 7.70 8.14
N TRP A 528 4.94 6.41 7.92
CA TRP A 528 3.93 5.38 7.90
C TRP A 528 3.64 4.86 9.31
N LYS A 529 2.36 4.68 9.61
CA LYS A 529 1.87 4.00 10.81
C LYS A 529 0.90 2.90 10.42
N GLN A 530 0.98 1.76 11.09
CA GLN A 530 -0.03 0.72 10.96
C GLN A 530 -1.25 1.10 11.79
N VAL A 531 -2.44 1.01 11.20
CA VAL A 531 -3.69 1.14 11.95
C VAL A 531 -4.02 -0.21 12.57
N LEU A 532 -3.97 -0.28 13.88
CA LEU A 532 -4.33 -1.46 14.65
C LEU A 532 -5.86 -1.53 14.75
N THR A 533 -6.45 -2.60 14.22
CA THR A 533 -7.90 -2.80 14.22
C THR A 533 -8.23 -4.16 14.80
N ARG A 534 -9.22 -4.21 15.71
CA ARG A 534 -9.67 -5.46 16.37
C ARG A 534 -10.53 -6.32 15.46
N GLY A 535 -11.11 -5.71 14.42
CA GLY A 535 -11.76 -6.38 13.30
C GLY A 535 -11.51 -5.62 12.01
N PHE A 536 -11.71 -6.30 10.89
CA PHE A 536 -11.38 -5.78 9.57
C PHE A 536 -12.27 -6.40 8.47
N PRO A 537 -12.49 -5.68 7.36
CA PRO A 537 -13.09 -6.24 6.15
C PRO A 537 -12.23 -7.40 5.62
N THR A 538 -12.84 -8.43 5.03
CA THR A 538 -12.06 -9.59 4.51
C THR A 538 -10.97 -9.18 3.53
N TYR A 539 -9.86 -9.94 3.49
CA TYR A 539 -8.77 -9.75 2.53
C TYR A 539 -9.33 -9.63 1.13
N ARG A 540 -8.92 -8.57 0.45
CA ARG A 540 -9.43 -8.23 -0.86
C ARG A 540 -8.51 -7.28 -1.59
N ALA A 541 -8.61 -7.31 -2.91
CA ALA A 541 -8.02 -6.37 -3.82
C ALA A 541 -9.11 -5.63 -4.62
N GLN A 542 -8.72 -4.53 -5.27
CA GLN A 542 -9.59 -3.68 -6.10
C GLN A 542 -10.87 -3.18 -5.40
N SER A 543 -10.86 -3.15 -4.06
CA SER A 543 -11.84 -2.37 -3.32
C SER A 543 -11.55 -0.88 -3.48
N GLN A 544 -12.56 -0.04 -3.27
CA GLN A 544 -12.43 1.41 -3.35
C GLN A 544 -12.54 2.01 -1.95
N LEU A 545 -11.55 2.82 -1.57
CA LEU A 545 -11.49 3.55 -0.31
C LEU A 545 -11.70 5.03 -0.62
N LEU A 546 -12.64 5.68 0.04
CA LEU A 546 -13.11 7.01 -0.31
C LEU A 546 -13.31 7.84 0.96
N SER A 547 -12.65 8.98 1.05
CA SER A 547 -12.94 10.01 2.06
C SER A 547 -14.08 10.90 1.59
N ASP A 548 -15.01 11.22 2.48
CA ASP A 548 -16.01 12.28 2.29
C ASP A 548 -15.39 13.61 2.75
N PRO A 549 -14.94 14.50 1.85
CA PRO A 549 -14.10 15.64 2.21
C PRO A 549 -14.70 16.57 3.28
N PRO A 550 -16.02 16.89 3.27
CA PRO A 550 -16.62 17.75 4.30
C PRO A 550 -16.65 17.14 5.70
N THR A 551 -16.78 15.81 5.81
CA THR A 551 -16.97 15.14 7.11
C THR A 551 -15.72 14.41 7.60
N GLY A 552 -14.76 14.13 6.72
CA GLY A 552 -13.59 13.31 7.03
C GLY A 552 -13.91 11.82 7.21
N LYS A 553 -15.15 11.39 6.95
CA LYS A 553 -15.51 9.96 7.07
C LYS A 553 -14.93 9.16 5.92
N VAL A 554 -14.42 7.97 6.23
CA VAL A 554 -13.73 7.12 5.26
C VAL A 554 -14.52 5.85 5.05
N TYR A 555 -14.83 5.54 3.80
CA TYR A 555 -15.64 4.39 3.43
C TYR A 555 -14.89 3.43 2.52
N LEU A 556 -15.01 2.13 2.79
CA LEU A 556 -14.55 1.06 1.92
C LEU A 556 -15.76 0.37 1.26
N PHE A 557 -15.70 0.18 -0.05
CA PHE A 557 -16.71 -0.54 -0.80
C PHE A 557 -16.10 -1.58 -1.75
N GLY A 558 -16.81 -2.71 -1.90
CA GLY A 558 -16.58 -3.68 -2.97
C GLY A 558 -15.23 -4.40 -2.94
N GLY A 559 -14.75 -4.81 -4.11
CA GLY A 559 -13.50 -5.54 -4.33
C GLY A 559 -13.72 -7.03 -4.49
N TYR A 560 -12.63 -7.78 -4.59
CA TYR A 560 -12.66 -9.23 -4.75
C TYR A 560 -11.54 -9.94 -4.02
N VAL A 561 -11.68 -11.26 -3.93
CA VAL A 561 -10.63 -12.17 -3.51
C VAL A 561 -10.81 -13.50 -4.25
N ASN A 562 -9.71 -14.19 -4.53
CA ASN A 562 -9.79 -15.56 -5.05
C ASN A 562 -10.28 -16.51 -3.93
N THR A 563 -11.14 -17.48 -4.27
CA THR A 563 -11.84 -18.35 -3.29
C THR A 563 -10.90 -19.08 -2.35
N ASP A 564 -9.68 -19.38 -2.79
CA ASP A 564 -8.61 -20.00 -2.01
C ASP A 564 -8.29 -19.27 -0.69
N TRP A 565 -8.66 -17.99 -0.59
CA TRP A 565 -8.41 -17.12 0.58
C TRP A 565 -9.62 -16.92 1.48
N VAL A 566 -10.79 -17.40 1.07
CA VAL A 566 -11.99 -17.38 1.90
C VAL A 566 -12.41 -18.82 2.08
N PRO A 567 -12.35 -19.39 3.31
CA PRO A 567 -12.93 -20.69 3.54
C PRO A 567 -14.40 -20.57 3.15
N SER A 568 -14.79 -21.14 2.00
CA SER A 568 -16.13 -21.03 1.44
C SER A 568 -16.67 -22.37 0.94
N GLY A 569 -15.82 -23.42 0.90
CA GLY A 569 -16.22 -24.78 0.56
C GLY A 569 -16.81 -24.94 -0.85
N LYS A 570 -16.68 -23.93 -1.72
CA LYS A 570 -17.14 -23.95 -3.10
C LYS A 570 -15.97 -23.81 -4.08
N VAL A 571 -16.20 -24.31 -5.29
CA VAL A 571 -15.31 -24.35 -6.47
C VAL A 571 -14.47 -23.07 -6.64
N ASN A 572 -13.24 -23.23 -7.14
CA ASN A 572 -12.23 -22.21 -7.52
C ASN A 572 -12.80 -21.07 -8.40
N ALA A 573 -13.58 -20.16 -7.82
CA ALA A 573 -14.12 -18.96 -8.48
C ALA A 573 -13.80 -17.72 -7.64
N SER A 574 -13.44 -16.59 -8.24
CA SER A 574 -13.23 -15.36 -7.47
C SER A 574 -14.55 -14.90 -6.84
N ARG A 575 -14.49 -14.43 -5.58
CA ARG A 575 -15.63 -13.86 -4.86
C ARG A 575 -15.53 -12.35 -4.87
N THR A 576 -16.61 -11.67 -5.25
CA THR A 576 -16.73 -10.22 -5.14
C THR A 576 -17.57 -9.79 -3.94
N PHE A 577 -17.48 -8.51 -3.61
CA PHE A 577 -18.15 -7.91 -2.46
C PHE A 577 -19.04 -6.73 -2.85
N CYS A 578 -20.10 -6.50 -2.08
CA CYS A 578 -20.93 -5.29 -2.11
C CYS A 578 -21.16 -4.72 -0.70
N ASP A 579 -20.31 -5.10 0.27
CA ASP A 579 -20.39 -4.56 1.61
C ASP A 579 -19.78 -3.15 1.67
N LEU A 580 -20.34 -2.33 2.56
CA LEU A 580 -19.86 -1.01 2.89
C LEU A 580 -19.30 -1.05 4.31
N TRP A 581 -18.12 -0.46 4.49
CA TRP A 581 -17.48 -0.32 5.78
C TRP A 581 -17.07 1.13 5.99
N GLU A 582 -17.06 1.57 7.24
CA GLU A 582 -16.60 2.88 7.69
C GLU A 582 -15.34 2.66 8.53
N LEU A 583 -14.26 3.35 8.19
CA LEU A 583 -13.04 3.38 8.98
C LEU A 583 -13.08 4.59 9.92
N ARG A 584 -12.80 4.33 11.19
CA ARG A 584 -12.64 5.33 12.24
C ARG A 584 -11.22 5.25 12.76
N LEU A 585 -10.57 6.39 12.93
CA LEU A 585 -9.17 6.49 13.31
C LEU A 585 -9.04 7.31 14.59
N ASP A 586 -8.23 6.83 15.52
CA ASP A 586 -7.86 7.55 16.74
C ASP A 586 -6.87 8.69 16.42
N LEU A 587 -7.35 9.64 15.63
CA LEU A 587 -6.70 10.86 15.19
C LEU A 587 -7.72 12.00 15.29
N PRO A 588 -7.27 13.27 15.43
CA PRO A 588 -8.16 14.42 15.34
C PRO A 588 -9.03 14.36 14.08
N GLY A 589 -10.35 14.38 14.27
CA GLY A 589 -11.33 14.31 13.17
C GLY A 589 -11.59 12.91 12.58
N GLY A 590 -11.01 11.84 13.12
CA GLY A 590 -11.18 10.47 12.64
C GLY A 590 -12.43 9.71 13.16
N ASP A 591 -13.41 10.39 13.77
CA ASP A 591 -14.67 9.83 14.29
C ASP A 591 -14.52 8.61 15.24
N PHE A 592 -13.50 8.64 16.10
CA PHE A 592 -13.17 7.51 16.98
C PHE A 592 -13.76 7.58 18.39
N ALA A 593 -14.21 8.76 18.84
CA ALA A 593 -14.68 8.98 20.22
C ALA A 593 -15.83 8.06 20.68
N ASN A 594 -16.62 7.53 19.73
CA ASN A 594 -17.75 6.65 20.00
C ASN A 594 -17.47 5.15 19.74
N VAL A 595 -16.19 4.77 19.61
CA VAL A 595 -15.79 3.37 19.41
C VAL A 595 -15.70 2.66 20.76
N ASP A 596 -16.52 1.62 20.95
CA ASP A 596 -16.42 0.73 22.11
C ASP A 596 -15.34 -0.33 21.86
N ILE A 597 -14.11 0.03 22.23
CA ILE A 597 -12.93 -0.81 22.03
C ILE A 597 -13.10 -2.15 22.77
N GLU A 598 -13.67 -2.16 23.98
CA GLU A 598 -13.87 -3.37 24.78
C GLU A 598 -14.87 -4.34 24.16
N GLU A 599 -15.95 -3.82 23.57
CA GLU A 599 -16.92 -4.62 22.82
C GLU A 599 -16.29 -5.19 21.54
N GLU A 600 -15.55 -4.36 20.78
CA GLU A 600 -14.87 -4.81 19.57
C GLU A 600 -13.85 -5.92 19.81
N ALA A 601 -13.16 -5.92 20.96
CA ALA A 601 -12.26 -7.02 21.35
C ALA A 601 -12.97 -8.38 21.42
N LYS A 602 -14.30 -8.41 21.48
CA LYS A 602 -15.08 -9.65 21.67
C LYS A 602 -16.00 -9.97 20.50
N THR A 603 -16.44 -8.95 19.76
CA THR A 603 -17.48 -9.10 18.74
C THR A 603 -17.06 -8.63 17.36
N ALA A 604 -15.91 -7.94 17.23
CA ALA A 604 -15.50 -7.41 15.95
C ALA A 604 -15.33 -8.54 14.92
N LYS A 605 -15.80 -8.26 13.70
CA LYS A 605 -15.70 -9.19 12.59
C LYS A 605 -14.27 -9.19 12.04
N ILE A 606 -13.68 -10.37 11.86
CA ILE A 606 -12.27 -10.53 11.48
C ILE A 606 -12.20 -11.16 10.09
N GLY A 607 -12.42 -10.35 9.05
CA GLY A 607 -12.49 -10.82 7.68
C GLY A 607 -13.56 -11.90 7.46
N PRO A 608 -13.21 -13.12 7.01
CA PRO A 608 -14.16 -14.23 6.87
C PRO A 608 -14.47 -14.94 8.20
N TRP A 609 -13.72 -14.69 9.27
CA TRP A 609 -13.87 -15.35 10.57
C TRP A 609 -14.69 -14.53 11.56
N GLN A 610 -15.13 -15.22 12.60
CA GLN A 610 -15.77 -14.65 13.79
C GLN A 610 -14.85 -14.82 14.99
N ARG A 611 -15.01 -13.93 15.98
CA ARG A 611 -14.30 -14.01 17.25
C ARG A 611 -15.11 -14.76 18.29
N CYS A 612 -14.46 -15.63 19.07
CA CYS A 612 -15.09 -16.20 20.25
C CYS A 612 -15.18 -15.12 21.32
N PHE A 613 -16.39 -14.88 21.84
CA PHE A 613 -16.65 -13.84 22.83
C PHE A 613 -15.89 -14.08 24.15
N ALA A 614 -15.64 -15.34 24.51
CA ALA A 614 -15.00 -15.70 25.78
C ALA A 614 -13.47 -15.78 25.68
N CYS A 615 -12.95 -16.62 24.78
CA CYS A 615 -11.51 -16.87 24.67
C CYS A 615 -10.78 -16.04 23.60
N GLY A 616 -11.51 -15.23 22.81
CA GLY A 616 -10.92 -14.37 21.78
C GLY A 616 -10.45 -15.11 20.51
N SER A 617 -10.50 -16.44 20.47
CA SER A 617 -10.07 -17.25 19.32
C SER A 617 -10.82 -16.88 18.04
N ALA A 618 -10.14 -16.98 16.90
CA ALA A 618 -10.73 -16.67 15.58
C ALA A 618 -11.07 -17.95 14.82
N GLY A 619 -12.27 -18.01 14.26
CA GLY A 619 -12.71 -19.18 13.48
C GLY A 619 -14.16 -19.08 13.01
N ARG A 620 -14.72 -20.22 12.57
CA ARG A 620 -16.13 -20.32 12.17
C ARG A 620 -16.96 -20.73 13.37
N TRP A 621 -17.26 -19.76 14.22
CA TRP A 621 -17.91 -20.00 15.50
C TRP A 621 -19.42 -19.97 15.42
N LYS A 622 -20.07 -20.62 16.39
CA LYS A 622 -21.52 -20.69 16.47
C LYS A 622 -22.06 -19.36 16.98
N LYS A 623 -23.05 -18.85 16.27
CA LYS A 623 -23.76 -17.62 16.61
C LYS A 623 -24.58 -17.82 17.89
N CYS A 624 -24.59 -16.82 18.78
CA CYS A 624 -25.49 -16.82 19.94
C CYS A 624 -26.96 -16.85 19.48
N GLY A 625 -27.72 -17.83 19.99
CA GLY A 625 -29.15 -18.01 19.71
C GLY A 625 -30.09 -17.13 20.56
N GLY A 626 -29.55 -16.28 21.43
CA GLY A 626 -30.36 -15.41 22.28
C GLY A 626 -30.84 -14.11 21.61
N SER A 627 -31.45 -13.24 22.41
CA SER A 627 -32.06 -11.97 21.98
C SER A 627 -31.09 -10.95 21.39
N CYS A 628 -29.78 -11.17 21.51
CA CYS A 628 -28.77 -10.31 20.89
C CYS A 628 -28.72 -10.44 19.36
N LYS A 629 -29.50 -11.34 18.74
CA LYS A 629 -29.50 -11.61 17.29
C LYS A 629 -28.10 -11.96 16.76
N GLY A 630 -27.32 -12.60 17.64
CA GLY A 630 -25.93 -13.02 17.50
C GLY A 630 -24.94 -11.91 17.21
N LYS A 631 -24.91 -10.93 18.12
CA LYS A 631 -23.76 -10.05 18.34
C LYS A 631 -22.53 -10.81 18.86
N ALA A 632 -22.71 -11.97 19.50
CA ALA A 632 -21.62 -12.79 20.03
C ALA A 632 -21.58 -14.17 19.37
N PHE A 633 -20.38 -14.76 19.35
CA PHE A 633 -20.12 -16.11 18.86
C PHE A 633 -19.28 -16.90 19.86
N PHE A 634 -19.42 -18.22 19.86
CA PHE A 634 -18.72 -19.11 20.78
C PHE A 634 -18.16 -20.32 20.02
N CYS A 635 -16.92 -20.74 20.34
CA CYS A 635 -16.27 -21.87 19.67
C CYS A 635 -16.84 -23.23 20.13
N ASP A 636 -17.23 -23.32 21.39
CA ASP A 636 -17.79 -24.51 22.04
C ASP A 636 -18.76 -24.13 23.17
N SER A 637 -19.30 -25.15 23.84
CA SER A 637 -20.22 -25.02 24.98
C SER A 637 -19.56 -24.39 26.20
N ASP A 638 -18.27 -24.62 26.40
CA ASP A 638 -17.56 -24.21 27.61
C ASP A 638 -17.29 -22.71 27.57
N CYS A 639 -16.80 -22.22 26.42
CA CYS A 639 -16.70 -20.79 26.15
C CYS A 639 -18.06 -20.08 26.19
N LEU A 640 -19.15 -20.76 25.78
CA LEU A 640 -20.49 -20.21 25.96
C LEU A 640 -20.80 -20.04 27.46
N ALA A 641 -20.58 -21.07 28.28
CA ALA A 641 -20.84 -21.03 29.71
C ALA A 641 -20.01 -19.95 30.42
N ASP A 642 -18.70 -19.88 30.12
CA ASP A 642 -17.75 -18.93 30.70
C ASP A 642 -18.10 -17.48 30.32
N GLY A 643 -18.33 -17.25 29.03
CA GLY A 643 -18.65 -15.92 28.50
C GLY A 643 -20.08 -15.45 28.77
N TRP A 644 -21.00 -16.35 29.16
CA TRP A 644 -22.43 -16.04 29.19
C TRP A 644 -22.78 -14.89 30.13
N ARG A 645 -22.22 -14.87 31.35
CA ARG A 645 -22.51 -13.82 32.35
C ARG A 645 -22.12 -12.44 31.82
N GLN A 646 -20.92 -12.35 31.25
CA GLN A 646 -20.42 -11.12 30.69
C GLN A 646 -21.18 -10.71 29.42
N HIS A 647 -21.46 -11.65 28.52
CA HIS A 647 -22.26 -11.41 27.31
C HIS A 647 -23.65 -10.88 27.65
N LYS A 648 -24.32 -11.48 28.65
CA LYS A 648 -25.63 -11.03 29.13
C LYS A 648 -25.59 -9.60 29.69
N LYS A 649 -24.53 -9.25 30.42
CA LYS A 649 -24.32 -7.88 30.94
C LYS A 649 -24.06 -6.89 29.80
N MET A 650 -23.14 -7.21 28.89
CA MET A 650 -22.70 -6.33 27.80
C MET A 650 -23.77 -6.12 26.72
N HIS A 651 -24.50 -7.17 26.33
CA HIS A 651 -25.45 -7.11 25.22
C HIS A 651 -26.92 -7.17 25.66
N HIS A 652 -27.20 -7.19 26.96
CA HIS A 652 -28.54 -7.41 27.52
C HIS A 652 -29.24 -8.65 26.94
N CYS A 653 -28.46 -9.69 26.62
CA CYS A 653 -28.94 -10.89 25.93
C CYS A 653 -29.77 -11.78 26.86
N ARG A 654 -30.87 -12.33 26.34
CA ARG A 654 -31.76 -13.26 27.04
C ARG A 654 -31.98 -14.49 26.16
N LYS A 655 -32.30 -15.63 26.78
CA LYS A 655 -32.74 -16.81 26.03
C LYS A 655 -34.05 -16.46 25.33
N ILE A 656 -34.17 -16.82 24.05
CA ILE A 656 -35.43 -16.78 23.30
C ILE A 656 -35.97 -18.20 23.36
N ASP A 657 -37.26 -18.34 23.69
CA ASP A 657 -37.96 -19.62 23.71
C ASP A 657 -38.23 -20.17 22.31
#